data_AF-A0A6A0I0H7-F1
#
_entry.id   AF-A0A6A0I0H7-F1
#
_cell.length_a   1.000
_cell.length_b   1.000
_cell.length_c   1.000
_cell.angle_alpha   90.00
_cell.angle_beta   90.00
_cell.angle_gamma   90.00
#
_symmetry.space_group_name_H-M   'P 1'
#
loop_
_entity.id
_entity.type
_entity.pdbx_description
1 polymer ?
#
loop_
_entity_poly.entity_id
_entity_poly.type
_entity_poly.pdbx_seq_one_letter_code
_entity_poly.pdbx_strand_id
1 'polypeptide(L)'
;MKIRKGEMLFLGMRRWLIICFSLLPLCAGAQDLAGLSICIDPGHGPGNVNAGPTGLREADINFKVASFLKEYLVAANIDTVLLTHLNNTSDISLSQREQIANNFGVDWFHSVHHNALGSTNTSTRYTLMLLEERRDPARRCSNGSIMGTGQAEWPGESDIMSSIMAERLWQGYRTASFVSRLDWTFYGGCNGGFSLGVLNDLQMPGELSEATFHDHPAEEAKMRNPDFLRLEARALAMSFFEYFDAGLMPTGALSGIISDAETGMPLNGVSLTLEPGNLTYTTDNFRNGVYAFDGLAPGTYTITVNVPEYQSFSTTVNMAAHAFRYGDARLIPQAPPAVQAITPSDSAQDVYVYEPIRISFSRNMTLASVQAAFHLDPPVAGVLSSVANNPKEFVFTPDFRYAFATTYAVTIDSTARDQFGRGLDGDGDGQSGGTFSWRFTTMPLNAETPAVVDFFPRNKQTEIFVRDVIEMRFNRAMSPTTLDPPDVKIFALANNLVLVRIFASLENGLFKYSFVPTEALLGNRIFTVQLSNSIRDLNGTNLPQALEWRFKTAVAPEALDILSTFASADQPFSDPLSHAQTAGVVADSTSFALTPEAAVSDSTAGRLRYVFRESSVGAVFMDLTSPLRLNNNEVAALFVFGDGSENILRWHLRGNDGVIYHFEKTLDWTGWRSVRLETARDSLVEGSRDVAAKNVTPLVWESISVSNSKRLRGEILFEDLLHGHPRSVAVTEPPLQTPMQFTLAQNFPNPFNPVTEIPYFMPSAAAVEIAVYDPLGQRVRLLVEGWRPPGEHRVQWDGRNTYGASVASGVYFVKMIAGDFIAVRKLLLMR
;
A
#
# COMPACT_ATOMS: atom_id res chain seq x y z
N MET A 1 -84.86 -24.44 6.19
CA MET A 1 -85.27 -23.49 7.25
C MET A 1 -84.39 -22.24 7.13
N LYS A 2 -85.03 -21.07 7.00
CA LYS A 2 -84.50 -19.70 7.11
C LYS A 2 -83.46 -19.15 6.10
N ILE A 3 -83.98 -18.16 5.39
CA ILE A 3 -83.42 -17.05 4.63
C ILE A 3 -82.62 -16.07 5.52
N ARG A 4 -81.55 -15.46 4.98
CA ARG A 4 -81.26 -13.98 4.86
C ARG A 4 -79.80 -13.80 4.38
N LYS A 5 -79.52 -13.30 3.16
CA LYS A 5 -79.62 -11.93 2.56
C LYS A 5 -78.65 -10.89 3.15
N GLY A 6 -77.85 -10.27 2.27
CA GLY A 6 -77.10 -9.01 2.45
C GLY A 6 -75.63 -9.15 2.03
N GLU A 7 -75.29 -9.07 0.73
CA GLU A 7 -74.81 -7.86 0.01
C GLU A 7 -73.33 -7.54 0.29
N MET A 8 -72.45 -7.13 -0.62
CA MET A 8 -72.33 -7.07 -2.09
C MET A 8 -70.92 -6.48 -2.32
N LEU A 9 -70.09 -7.05 -3.20
CA LEU A 9 -69.24 -6.33 -4.17
C LEU A 9 -68.27 -7.29 -4.87
N PHE A 10 -68.56 -7.48 -6.16
CA PHE A 10 -67.70 -7.76 -7.32
C PHE A 10 -66.19 -7.51 -7.12
N LEU A 11 -65.24 -8.18 -7.76
CA LEU A 11 -65.17 -8.71 -9.14
C LEU A 11 -63.93 -9.64 -9.15
N GLY A 12 -63.97 -10.87 -9.69
CA GLY A 12 -63.31 -11.10 -10.97
C GLY A 12 -62.32 -12.28 -10.94
N MET A 13 -62.83 -13.45 -11.33
CA MET A 13 -62.20 -14.77 -11.49
C MET A 13 -60.85 -14.81 -12.23
N ARG A 14 -60.02 -15.81 -11.91
CA ARG A 14 -59.71 -16.90 -12.86
C ARG A 14 -59.21 -18.17 -12.16
N ARG A 15 -59.85 -19.29 -12.54
CA ARG A 15 -59.70 -20.64 -12.02
C ARG A 15 -58.47 -21.33 -12.61
N TRP A 16 -57.82 -22.13 -11.78
CA TRP A 16 -56.82 -23.13 -12.16
C TRP A 16 -57.54 -24.37 -12.73
N LEU A 17 -57.20 -24.75 -13.96
CA LEU A 17 -57.52 -26.07 -14.52
C LEU A 17 -56.20 -26.75 -14.87
N ILE A 18 -55.94 -27.88 -14.22
CA ILE A 18 -54.82 -28.77 -14.47
C ILE A 18 -55.11 -29.52 -15.77
N ILE A 19 -54.24 -29.36 -16.76
CA ILE A 19 -54.19 -30.21 -17.96
C ILE A 19 -52.84 -30.94 -17.94
N CYS A 20 -52.92 -32.26 -17.80
CA CYS A 20 -51.79 -33.17 -18.02
C CYS A 20 -51.39 -33.11 -19.50
N PHE A 21 -50.23 -32.53 -19.80
CA PHE A 21 -49.53 -32.79 -21.06
C PHE A 21 -48.64 -34.01 -20.88
N SER A 22 -48.91 -35.04 -21.66
CA SER A 22 -47.97 -36.10 -21.98
C SER A 22 -46.66 -35.49 -22.47
N LEU A 23 -45.59 -35.64 -21.70
CA LEU A 23 -44.21 -35.44 -22.13
C LEU A 23 -43.87 -36.53 -23.15
N LEU A 24 -44.17 -36.27 -24.43
CA LEU A 24 -43.41 -36.87 -25.52
C LEU A 24 -41.96 -36.38 -25.33
N PRO A 25 -40.94 -37.27 -25.37
CA PRO A 25 -39.59 -36.78 -25.54
C PRO A 25 -39.58 -36.07 -26.89
N LEU A 26 -39.40 -34.74 -26.90
CA LEU A 26 -38.94 -34.09 -28.11
C LEU A 26 -37.58 -34.73 -28.40
N CYS A 27 -37.53 -35.62 -29.39
CA CYS A 27 -36.30 -35.92 -30.07
C CYS A 27 -35.78 -34.58 -30.57
N ALA A 28 -34.74 -34.04 -29.93
CA ALA A 28 -33.95 -32.99 -30.54
C ALA A 28 -33.49 -33.55 -31.88
N GLY A 29 -33.89 -32.92 -32.99
CA GLY A 29 -33.38 -33.29 -34.31
C GLY A 29 -31.85 -33.21 -34.29
N ALA A 30 -31.19 -34.07 -35.06
CA ALA A 30 -29.77 -33.87 -35.34
C ALA A 30 -29.58 -32.48 -35.96
N GLN A 31 -28.39 -31.89 -35.80
CA GLN A 31 -28.07 -30.64 -36.49
C GLN A 31 -28.19 -30.89 -38.00
N ASP A 32 -28.91 -30.03 -38.70
CA ASP A 32 -29.16 -30.20 -40.12
C ASP A 32 -28.98 -28.89 -40.88
N LEU A 33 -27.88 -28.80 -41.62
CA LEU A 33 -27.52 -27.71 -42.52
C LEU A 33 -27.70 -28.12 -43.99
N ALA A 34 -28.52 -29.14 -44.28
CA ALA A 34 -28.77 -29.60 -45.65
C ALA A 34 -29.19 -28.44 -46.56
N GLY A 35 -28.65 -28.43 -47.78
CA GLY A 35 -28.89 -27.38 -48.76
C GLY A 35 -27.99 -26.14 -48.63
N LEU A 36 -27.11 -26.07 -47.62
CA LEU A 36 -26.16 -24.97 -47.44
C LEU A 36 -24.76 -25.32 -47.93
N SER A 37 -24.05 -24.29 -48.40
CA SER A 37 -22.64 -24.31 -48.78
C SER A 37 -21.90 -23.19 -48.06
N ILE A 38 -20.86 -23.51 -47.29
CA ILE A 38 -20.06 -22.52 -46.55
C ILE A 38 -18.61 -22.55 -47.03
N CYS A 39 -18.04 -21.37 -47.30
CA CYS A 39 -16.61 -21.22 -47.54
C CYS A 39 -15.92 -20.71 -46.26
N ILE A 40 -14.95 -21.47 -45.77
CA ILE A 40 -14.09 -21.07 -44.66
C ILE A 40 -12.75 -20.62 -45.23
N ASP A 41 -12.31 -19.42 -44.87
CA ASP A 41 -10.98 -18.90 -45.14
C ASP A 41 -10.10 -19.03 -43.89
N PRO A 42 -9.10 -19.93 -43.89
CA PRO A 42 -8.21 -20.10 -42.75
C PRO A 42 -7.23 -18.96 -42.44
N GLY A 43 -7.39 -17.75 -42.97
CA GLY A 43 -6.59 -16.55 -42.65
C GLY A 43 -5.07 -16.65 -42.87
N HIS A 44 -4.46 -15.61 -43.46
CA HIS A 44 -3.00 -15.55 -43.72
C HIS A 44 -2.39 -16.73 -44.52
N GLY A 45 -1.09 -16.65 -44.81
CA GLY A 45 -0.34 -17.64 -45.60
C GLY A 45 1.10 -17.79 -45.08
N PRO A 46 1.94 -18.66 -45.68
CA PRO A 46 3.28 -18.99 -45.20
C PRO A 46 4.25 -17.81 -45.07
N GLY A 47 4.07 -16.75 -45.85
CA GLY A 47 4.94 -15.57 -45.89
C GLY A 47 4.70 -14.57 -44.76
N ASN A 48 3.63 -14.74 -43.97
CA ASN A 48 3.30 -13.80 -42.91
C ASN A 48 4.01 -14.18 -41.61
N VAL A 49 4.92 -13.30 -41.15
CA VAL A 49 5.72 -13.47 -39.92
C VAL A 49 4.92 -13.21 -38.63
N ASN A 50 3.59 -13.08 -38.72
CA ASN A 50 2.74 -12.74 -37.59
C ASN A 50 2.70 -13.93 -36.59
N ALA A 51 3.52 -13.82 -35.55
CA ALA A 51 3.72 -14.87 -34.56
C ALA A 51 3.76 -14.27 -33.15
N GLY A 52 3.25 -15.05 -32.19
CA GLY A 52 3.26 -14.67 -30.79
C GLY A 52 4.65 -14.73 -30.14
N PRO A 53 4.75 -14.33 -28.86
CA PRO A 53 5.98 -14.31 -28.06
C PRO A 53 6.83 -15.59 -28.12
N THR A 54 6.20 -16.75 -28.28
CA THR A 54 6.88 -18.05 -28.32
C THR A 54 7.06 -18.59 -29.74
N GLY A 55 6.73 -17.81 -30.77
CA GLY A 55 6.84 -18.16 -32.18
C GLY A 55 5.67 -18.98 -32.72
N LEU A 56 4.55 -19.08 -32.01
CA LEU A 56 3.33 -19.68 -32.57
C LEU A 56 2.79 -18.75 -33.66
N ARG A 57 2.72 -19.22 -34.91
CA ARG A 57 2.22 -18.40 -36.01
C ARG A 57 0.70 -18.36 -36.02
N GLU A 58 0.14 -17.21 -36.27
CA GLU A 58 -1.31 -17.03 -36.40
C GLU A 58 -1.91 -17.96 -37.46
N ALA A 59 -1.25 -18.08 -38.62
CA ALA A 59 -1.69 -18.96 -39.71
C ALA A 59 -1.79 -20.44 -39.29
N ASP A 60 -0.97 -20.89 -38.33
CA ASP A 60 -1.04 -22.27 -37.81
C ASP A 60 -2.27 -22.47 -36.92
N ILE A 61 -2.62 -21.44 -36.14
CA ILE A 61 -3.80 -21.42 -35.27
C ILE A 61 -5.06 -21.41 -36.13
N ASN A 62 -5.17 -20.44 -37.04
CA ASN A 62 -6.34 -20.25 -37.90
C ASN A 62 -6.62 -21.50 -38.74
N PHE A 63 -5.58 -22.10 -39.35
CA PHE A 63 -5.72 -23.33 -40.13
C PHE A 63 -6.24 -24.50 -39.29
N LYS A 64 -5.77 -24.62 -38.04
CA LYS A 64 -6.22 -25.68 -37.14
C LYS A 64 -7.68 -25.50 -36.75
N VAL A 65 -8.10 -24.27 -36.43
CA VAL A 65 -9.49 -23.94 -36.12
C VAL A 65 -10.41 -24.18 -37.32
N ALA A 66 -10.05 -23.68 -38.51
CA ALA A 66 -10.82 -23.89 -39.73
C ALA A 66 -11.02 -25.38 -40.06
N SER A 67 -9.99 -26.19 -39.83
CA SER A 67 -10.06 -27.65 -39.99
C SER A 67 -11.08 -28.28 -39.04
N PHE A 68 -11.07 -27.89 -37.76
CA PHE A 68 -12.05 -28.37 -36.78
C PHE A 68 -13.47 -27.86 -37.05
N LEU A 69 -13.63 -26.62 -37.51
CA LEU A 69 -14.93 -26.05 -37.88
C LEU A 69 -15.55 -26.87 -39.02
N LYS A 70 -14.75 -27.19 -40.03
CA LYS A 70 -15.18 -28.07 -41.12
C LYS A 70 -15.69 -29.42 -40.61
N GLU A 71 -15.03 -30.03 -39.62
CA GLU A 71 -15.50 -31.28 -39.02
C GLU A 71 -16.91 -31.14 -38.41
N TYR A 72 -17.18 -30.05 -37.67
CA TYR A 72 -18.51 -29.82 -37.09
C TYR A 72 -19.59 -29.57 -38.15
N LEU A 73 -19.28 -28.77 -39.18
CA LEU A 73 -20.26 -28.46 -40.24
C LEU A 73 -20.59 -29.71 -41.06
N VAL A 74 -19.60 -30.52 -41.42
CA VAL A 74 -19.81 -31.80 -42.13
C VAL A 74 -20.62 -32.78 -41.27
N ALA A 75 -20.38 -32.82 -39.96
CA ALA A 75 -21.16 -33.66 -39.04
C ALA A 75 -22.64 -33.21 -38.91
N ALA A 76 -22.94 -31.96 -39.26
CA ALA A 76 -24.28 -31.36 -39.26
C ALA A 76 -24.98 -31.44 -40.64
N ASN A 77 -24.61 -32.41 -41.47
CA ASN A 77 -25.29 -32.70 -42.74
C ASN A 77 -25.30 -31.53 -43.76
N ILE A 78 -24.28 -30.68 -43.75
CA ILE A 78 -24.11 -29.61 -44.76
C ILE A 78 -23.74 -30.19 -46.14
N ASP A 79 -24.24 -29.60 -47.22
CA ASP A 79 -23.98 -30.07 -48.59
C ASP A 79 -22.52 -29.84 -49.02
N THR A 80 -21.99 -28.64 -48.74
CA THR A 80 -20.61 -28.27 -49.13
C THR A 80 -19.89 -27.45 -48.05
N VAL A 81 -18.64 -27.83 -47.74
CA VAL A 81 -17.70 -26.97 -47.00
C VAL A 81 -16.43 -26.78 -47.81
N LEU A 82 -16.19 -25.55 -48.26
CA LEU A 82 -14.99 -25.16 -48.98
C LEU A 82 -13.95 -24.58 -48.01
N LEU A 83 -12.68 -24.89 -48.26
CA LEU A 83 -11.56 -24.17 -47.66
C LEU A 83 -10.86 -23.39 -48.78
N THR A 84 -10.61 -22.09 -48.58
CA THR A 84 -9.90 -21.28 -49.59
C THR A 84 -8.49 -21.83 -49.90
N HIS A 85 -7.85 -22.48 -48.92
CA HIS A 85 -6.59 -23.19 -49.06
C HIS A 85 -6.53 -24.45 -48.19
N LEU A 86 -5.83 -25.48 -48.68
CA LEU A 86 -5.80 -26.82 -48.07
C LEU A 86 -4.61 -27.06 -47.12
N ASN A 87 -3.73 -26.07 -46.97
CA ASN A 87 -2.58 -26.14 -46.07
C ASN A 87 -2.12 -24.72 -45.72
N ASN A 88 -1.46 -24.56 -44.58
CA ASN A 88 -0.83 -23.31 -44.13
C ASN A 88 0.48 -22.95 -44.86
N THR A 89 0.77 -23.59 -46.00
CA THR A 89 1.96 -23.37 -46.84
C THR A 89 1.66 -22.81 -48.23
N SER A 90 0.38 -22.59 -48.56
CA SER A 90 -0.06 -22.01 -49.83
C SER A 90 -0.28 -20.50 -49.65
N ASP A 91 0.34 -19.68 -50.48
CA ASP A 91 0.14 -18.23 -50.48
C ASP A 91 -0.92 -17.85 -51.54
N ILE A 92 -2.14 -17.56 -51.07
CA ILE A 92 -3.29 -17.17 -51.89
C ILE A 92 -3.64 -15.72 -51.55
N SER A 93 -3.75 -14.86 -52.56
CA SER A 93 -4.06 -13.43 -52.36
C SER A 93 -5.46 -13.24 -51.79
N LEU A 94 -5.69 -12.10 -51.13
CA LEU A 94 -6.98 -11.78 -50.54
C LEU A 94 -8.12 -11.83 -51.59
N SER A 95 -7.91 -11.24 -52.76
CA SER A 95 -8.85 -11.29 -53.89
C SER A 95 -9.11 -12.70 -54.43
N GLN A 96 -8.12 -13.59 -54.38
CA GLN A 96 -8.30 -14.98 -54.81
C GLN A 96 -9.17 -15.76 -53.82
N ARG A 97 -9.08 -15.46 -52.52
CA ARG A 97 -9.92 -16.09 -51.48
C ARG A 97 -11.40 -15.77 -51.69
N GLU A 98 -11.71 -14.51 -51.96
CA GLU A 98 -13.06 -14.05 -52.30
C GLU A 98 -13.56 -14.68 -53.61
N GLN A 99 -12.72 -14.71 -54.65
CA GLN A 99 -13.09 -15.33 -55.93
C GLN A 99 -13.40 -16.82 -55.81
N ILE A 100 -12.74 -17.55 -54.90
CA ILE A 100 -13.09 -18.95 -54.63
C ILE A 100 -14.52 -19.03 -54.11
N ALA A 101 -14.90 -18.21 -53.13
CA ALA A 101 -16.26 -18.20 -52.60
C ALA A 101 -17.30 -17.80 -53.68
N ASN A 102 -17.02 -16.72 -54.41
CA ASN A 102 -17.90 -16.18 -55.46
C ASN A 102 -18.11 -17.17 -56.61
N ASN A 103 -17.04 -17.83 -57.09
CA ASN A 103 -17.14 -18.77 -58.21
C ASN A 103 -17.96 -20.02 -57.87
N PHE A 104 -17.98 -20.41 -56.59
CA PHE A 104 -18.79 -21.52 -56.11
C PHE A 104 -20.21 -21.09 -55.73
N GLY A 105 -20.46 -19.79 -55.59
CA GLY A 105 -21.77 -19.26 -55.19
C GLY A 105 -22.21 -19.79 -53.83
N VAL A 106 -21.29 -19.83 -52.85
CA VAL A 106 -21.58 -20.31 -51.49
C VAL A 106 -22.61 -19.40 -50.80
N ASP A 107 -23.34 -19.96 -49.83
CA ASP A 107 -24.31 -19.24 -49.03
C ASP A 107 -23.66 -18.34 -47.98
N TRP A 108 -22.45 -18.69 -47.52
CA TRP A 108 -21.74 -17.92 -46.50
C TRP A 108 -20.22 -17.99 -46.64
N PHE A 109 -19.55 -16.89 -46.30
CA PHE A 109 -18.09 -16.81 -46.21
C PHE A 109 -17.63 -16.45 -44.78
N HIS A 110 -16.75 -17.27 -44.18
CA HIS A 110 -16.20 -17.00 -42.86
C HIS A 110 -14.67 -17.04 -42.87
N SER A 111 -14.02 -15.97 -42.43
CA SER A 111 -12.55 -15.90 -42.32
C SER A 111 -12.08 -15.97 -40.86
N VAL A 112 -11.18 -16.90 -40.56
CA VAL A 112 -10.67 -17.15 -39.20
C VAL A 112 -9.35 -16.42 -38.98
N HIS A 113 -9.27 -15.59 -37.95
CA HIS A 113 -8.09 -14.82 -37.55
C HIS A 113 -7.92 -14.76 -36.02
N HIS A 114 -6.76 -14.27 -35.58
CA HIS A 114 -6.49 -13.93 -34.19
C HIS A 114 -5.78 -12.58 -34.10
N ASN A 115 -6.17 -11.78 -33.10
CA ASN A 115 -5.73 -10.40 -32.98
C ASN A 115 -4.25 -10.30 -32.56
N ALA A 116 -3.66 -9.14 -32.84
CA ALA A 116 -2.39 -8.69 -32.26
C ALA A 116 -2.36 -7.15 -32.19
N LEU A 117 -1.69 -6.62 -31.19
CA LEU A 117 -1.36 -5.19 -31.08
C LEU A 117 -0.12 -4.82 -31.93
N GLY A 118 0.64 -5.81 -32.39
CA GLY A 118 1.94 -5.59 -33.07
C GLY A 118 3.03 -5.03 -32.13
N SER A 119 2.80 -5.08 -30.83
CA SER A 119 3.72 -4.65 -29.76
C SER A 119 3.60 -5.59 -28.56
N THR A 120 4.37 -5.39 -27.49
CA THR A 120 4.32 -6.26 -26.31
C THR A 120 2.95 -6.17 -25.61
N ASN A 121 2.11 -7.18 -25.80
CA ASN A 121 0.79 -7.27 -25.16
C ASN A 121 0.86 -8.03 -23.83
N THR A 122 0.48 -7.37 -22.73
CA THR A 122 0.50 -7.94 -21.37
C THR A 122 -0.86 -7.96 -20.67
N SER A 123 -1.91 -7.44 -21.32
CA SER A 123 -3.21 -7.27 -20.66
C SER A 123 -4.43 -7.27 -21.59
N THR A 124 -4.25 -6.93 -22.87
CA THR A 124 -5.37 -6.85 -23.82
C THR A 124 -5.79 -8.23 -24.28
N ARG A 125 -7.06 -8.59 -24.04
CA ARG A 125 -7.67 -9.85 -24.45
C ARG A 125 -9.19 -9.72 -24.64
N TYR A 126 -9.63 -9.45 -25.85
CA TYR A 126 -11.06 -9.41 -26.20
C TYR A 126 -11.29 -10.11 -27.55
N THR A 127 -12.53 -10.53 -27.78
CA THR A 127 -12.95 -11.10 -29.06
C THR A 127 -13.45 -10.00 -29.98
N LEU A 128 -13.02 -10.01 -31.24
CA LEU A 128 -13.42 -9.03 -32.24
C LEU A 128 -14.00 -9.74 -33.46
N MET A 129 -15.19 -9.32 -33.87
CA MET A 129 -15.75 -9.68 -35.17
C MET A 129 -15.67 -8.47 -36.10
N LEU A 130 -15.26 -8.71 -37.34
CA LEU A 130 -15.19 -7.70 -38.38
C LEU A 130 -16.07 -8.12 -39.55
N LEU A 131 -16.92 -7.20 -39.99
CA LEU A 131 -17.75 -7.38 -41.18
C LEU A 131 -17.59 -6.20 -42.12
N GLU A 132 -17.87 -6.43 -43.40
CA GLU A 132 -17.67 -5.44 -44.44
C GLU A 132 -18.59 -4.23 -44.26
N GLU A 133 -18.01 -3.03 -44.29
CA GLU A 133 -18.77 -1.80 -44.35
C GLU A 133 -19.17 -1.44 -45.78
N ARG A 134 -20.47 -1.22 -45.99
CA ARG A 134 -20.98 -0.75 -47.26
C ARG A 134 -20.32 0.53 -47.71
N ARG A 135 -19.83 0.54 -48.96
CA ARG A 135 -19.12 1.66 -49.56
C ARG A 135 -20.05 2.48 -50.46
N ASP A 136 -19.91 3.80 -50.43
CA ASP A 136 -20.63 4.72 -51.30
C ASP A 136 -19.70 5.29 -52.38
N PRO A 137 -19.74 4.77 -53.62
CA PRO A 137 -18.86 5.22 -54.71
C PRO A 137 -18.98 6.71 -55.04
N ALA A 138 -20.10 7.35 -54.68
CA ALA A 138 -20.32 8.78 -54.88
C ALA A 138 -19.59 9.65 -53.85
N ARG A 139 -19.12 9.07 -52.74
CA ARG A 139 -18.43 9.77 -51.66
C ARG A 139 -16.99 9.30 -51.53
N ARG A 140 -16.05 10.25 -51.49
CA ARG A 140 -14.62 9.97 -51.38
C ARG A 140 -13.98 10.75 -50.22
N CYS A 141 -13.07 10.09 -49.53
CA CYS A 141 -12.17 10.73 -48.58
C CYS A 141 -11.18 11.63 -49.33
N SER A 142 -10.51 12.53 -48.62
CA SER A 142 -9.50 13.44 -49.20
C SER A 142 -8.33 12.70 -49.88
N ASN A 143 -8.06 11.45 -49.51
CA ASN A 143 -7.05 10.59 -50.12
C ASN A 143 -7.56 9.80 -51.35
N GLY A 144 -8.79 10.03 -51.80
CA GLY A 144 -9.42 9.36 -52.95
C GLY A 144 -10.11 8.03 -52.64
N SER A 145 -9.97 7.49 -51.43
CA SER A 145 -10.64 6.24 -51.02
C SER A 145 -12.15 6.40 -50.96
N ILE A 146 -12.89 5.36 -51.32
CA ILE A 146 -14.37 5.36 -51.27
C ILE A 146 -14.81 5.37 -49.80
N MET A 147 -15.74 6.25 -49.45
CA MET A 147 -16.23 6.35 -48.07
C MET A 147 -17.16 5.18 -47.72
N GLY A 148 -17.01 4.66 -46.51
CA GLY A 148 -18.02 3.82 -45.89
C GLY A 148 -19.30 4.59 -45.52
N THR A 149 -20.41 3.88 -45.48
CA THR A 149 -21.74 4.42 -45.17
C THR A 149 -22.08 4.35 -43.68
N GLY A 150 -21.25 3.69 -42.86
CA GLY A 150 -21.53 3.36 -41.47
C GLY A 150 -22.56 2.24 -41.30
N GLN A 151 -22.80 1.44 -42.33
CA GLN A 151 -23.73 0.31 -42.35
C GLN A 151 -23.00 -0.94 -42.88
N ALA A 152 -23.44 -2.13 -42.46
CA ALA A 152 -22.97 -3.39 -43.04
C ALA A 152 -23.28 -3.46 -44.54
N GLU A 153 -22.44 -4.14 -45.34
CA GLU A 153 -22.77 -4.47 -46.74
C GLU A 153 -23.97 -5.42 -46.84
N TRP A 154 -24.11 -6.32 -45.86
CA TRP A 154 -25.22 -7.27 -45.73
C TRP A 154 -26.02 -7.04 -44.43
N PRO A 155 -26.85 -5.98 -44.33
CA PRO A 155 -27.61 -5.67 -43.12
C PRO A 155 -28.69 -6.71 -42.82
N GLY A 156 -28.76 -7.15 -41.56
CA GLY A 156 -29.66 -8.22 -41.13
C GLY A 156 -29.10 -9.62 -41.35
N GLU A 157 -27.87 -9.73 -41.87
CA GLU A 157 -27.20 -10.99 -42.16
C GLU A 157 -25.84 -11.05 -41.43
N SER A 158 -24.80 -10.43 -42.00
CA SER A 158 -23.43 -10.44 -41.45
C SER A 158 -23.35 -9.83 -40.05
N ASP A 159 -24.14 -8.79 -39.75
CA ASP A 159 -24.19 -8.14 -38.44
C ASP A 159 -24.85 -9.01 -37.37
N ILE A 160 -25.90 -9.76 -37.72
CA ILE A 160 -26.55 -10.72 -36.83
C ILE A 160 -25.62 -11.90 -36.55
N MET A 161 -25.07 -12.53 -37.60
CA MET A 161 -24.11 -13.63 -37.44
C MET A 161 -22.90 -13.21 -36.61
N SER A 162 -22.30 -12.05 -36.91
CA SER A 162 -21.17 -11.53 -36.15
C SER A 162 -21.51 -11.31 -34.68
N SER A 163 -22.73 -10.87 -34.36
CA SER A 163 -23.15 -10.68 -32.97
C SER A 163 -23.28 -12.01 -32.22
N ILE A 164 -23.89 -13.02 -32.84
CA ILE A 164 -24.00 -14.38 -32.30
C ILE A 164 -22.60 -14.95 -32.09
N MET A 165 -21.76 -14.88 -33.12
CA MET A 165 -20.43 -15.46 -33.13
C MET A 165 -19.48 -14.82 -32.12
N ALA A 166 -19.53 -13.49 -31.97
CA ALA A 166 -18.76 -12.78 -30.95
C ALA A 166 -19.10 -13.28 -29.54
N GLU A 167 -20.38 -13.49 -29.24
CA GLU A 167 -20.83 -14.01 -27.94
C GLU A 167 -20.36 -15.46 -27.73
N ARG A 168 -20.51 -16.33 -28.73
CA ARG A 168 -20.13 -17.75 -28.64
C ARG A 168 -18.62 -17.91 -28.49
N LEU A 169 -17.82 -17.15 -29.23
CA LEU A 169 -16.36 -17.13 -29.11
C LEU A 169 -15.92 -16.62 -27.73
N TRP A 170 -16.54 -15.53 -27.24
CA TRP A 170 -16.29 -15.03 -25.89
C TRP A 170 -16.57 -16.06 -24.80
N GLN A 171 -17.64 -16.84 -24.94
CA GLN A 171 -17.93 -17.97 -24.06
C GLN A 171 -16.83 -19.03 -24.17
N GLY A 172 -16.51 -19.51 -25.37
CA GLY A 172 -15.49 -20.55 -25.57
C GLY A 172 -14.10 -20.16 -25.03
N TYR A 173 -13.62 -18.94 -25.33
CA TYR A 173 -12.29 -18.46 -24.96
C TYR A 173 -12.18 -17.84 -23.57
N ARG A 174 -13.31 -17.36 -23.03
CA ARG A 174 -13.37 -16.60 -21.77
C ARG A 174 -12.52 -15.32 -21.84
N THR A 175 -12.59 -14.61 -22.97
CA THR A 175 -11.97 -13.28 -23.15
C THR A 175 -12.63 -12.24 -22.23
N ALA A 176 -12.00 -11.06 -22.05
CA ALA A 176 -12.50 -10.04 -21.13
C ALA A 176 -13.82 -9.42 -21.60
N SER A 177 -14.00 -9.31 -22.91
CA SER A 177 -15.19 -8.77 -23.57
C SER A 177 -15.24 -9.24 -25.03
N PHE A 178 -16.33 -8.92 -25.72
CA PHE A 178 -16.45 -9.10 -27.16
C PHE A 178 -17.08 -7.90 -27.84
N VAL A 179 -16.73 -7.71 -29.11
CA VAL A 179 -17.22 -6.61 -29.94
C VAL A 179 -17.41 -7.07 -31.38
N SER A 180 -18.42 -6.52 -32.05
CA SER A 180 -18.57 -6.58 -33.51
C SER A 180 -18.40 -5.18 -34.09
N ARG A 181 -17.67 -5.06 -35.20
CA ARG A 181 -17.31 -3.78 -35.83
C ARG A 181 -17.36 -3.87 -37.35
N LEU A 182 -17.66 -2.74 -37.97
CA LEU A 182 -17.48 -2.52 -39.40
C LEU A 182 -15.99 -2.30 -39.68
N ASP A 183 -15.43 -3.06 -40.62
CA ASP A 183 -13.99 -3.11 -40.88
C ASP A 183 -13.40 -1.73 -41.25
N TRP A 184 -14.02 -1.00 -42.17
CA TRP A 184 -13.56 0.30 -42.64
C TRP A 184 -13.55 1.35 -41.52
N THR A 185 -14.66 1.47 -40.78
CA THR A 185 -14.74 2.40 -39.63
C THR A 185 -13.75 2.01 -38.54
N PHE A 186 -13.60 0.72 -38.26
CA PHE A 186 -12.68 0.22 -37.24
C PHE A 186 -11.22 0.61 -37.53
N TYR A 187 -10.77 0.46 -38.78
CA TYR A 187 -9.41 0.82 -39.18
C TYR A 187 -9.20 2.32 -39.49
N GLY A 188 -10.17 3.19 -39.19
CA GLY A 188 -9.97 4.64 -39.19
C GLY A 188 -10.66 5.42 -40.31
N GLY A 189 -11.47 4.76 -41.14
CA GLY A 189 -12.29 5.39 -42.17
C GLY A 189 -11.53 6.39 -43.05
N CYS A 190 -12.00 7.65 -43.13
CA CYS A 190 -11.32 8.67 -43.93
C CYS A 190 -9.99 9.20 -43.35
N ASN A 191 -9.64 8.84 -42.12
CA ASN A 191 -8.41 9.26 -41.47
C ASN A 191 -7.28 8.23 -41.67
N GLY A 192 -7.13 7.72 -42.90
CA GLY A 192 -6.12 6.71 -43.24
C GLY A 192 -6.59 5.26 -43.09
N GLY A 193 -7.90 5.01 -43.00
CA GLY A 193 -8.46 3.67 -42.89
C GLY A 193 -8.41 2.86 -44.18
N PHE A 194 -8.47 1.55 -43.99
CA PHE A 194 -8.47 0.52 -45.03
C PHE A 194 -9.51 -0.55 -44.68
N SER A 195 -9.86 -1.41 -45.64
CA SER A 195 -10.58 -2.65 -45.37
C SER A 195 -9.57 -3.80 -45.33
N LEU A 196 -9.90 -4.86 -44.56
CA LEU A 196 -9.11 -6.09 -44.52
C LEU A 196 -9.01 -6.79 -45.88
N GLY A 197 -9.88 -6.46 -46.83
CA GLY A 197 -9.75 -6.84 -48.24
C GLY A 197 -9.95 -8.33 -48.55
N VAL A 198 -10.32 -9.14 -47.56
CA VAL A 198 -10.81 -10.53 -47.73
C VAL A 198 -12.35 -10.59 -47.72
N LEU A 199 -13.00 -9.45 -47.48
CA LEU A 199 -14.46 -9.31 -47.49
C LEU A 199 -14.97 -8.35 -48.58
N ASN A 200 -14.09 -7.65 -49.31
CA ASN A 200 -14.43 -6.44 -50.10
C ASN A 200 -15.31 -6.69 -51.32
N ASP A 201 -15.16 -7.85 -51.97
CA ASP A 201 -15.84 -8.15 -53.23
C ASP A 201 -16.69 -9.43 -53.12
N LEU A 202 -17.17 -9.75 -51.91
CA LEU A 202 -18.04 -10.91 -51.69
C LEU A 202 -19.42 -10.70 -52.32
N GLN A 203 -19.93 -11.74 -52.98
CA GLN A 203 -21.28 -11.75 -53.57
C GLN A 203 -22.32 -12.41 -52.66
N MET A 204 -21.93 -12.70 -51.42
CA MET A 204 -22.73 -13.32 -50.37
C MET A 204 -22.36 -12.69 -49.01
N PRO A 205 -23.19 -12.86 -47.97
CA PRO A 205 -22.83 -12.47 -46.62
C PRO A 205 -21.56 -13.16 -46.13
N GLY A 206 -20.76 -12.41 -45.37
CA GLY A 206 -19.61 -12.96 -44.69
C GLY A 206 -19.06 -12.08 -43.59
N GLU A 207 -18.16 -12.65 -42.81
CA GLU A 207 -17.50 -11.99 -41.69
C GLU A 207 -16.15 -12.63 -41.39
N LEU A 208 -15.40 -11.95 -40.53
CA LEU A 208 -14.10 -12.36 -40.06
C LEU A 208 -14.10 -12.40 -38.53
N SER A 209 -13.60 -13.50 -37.96
CA SER A 209 -13.42 -13.66 -36.52
C SER A 209 -11.99 -13.38 -36.10
N GLU A 210 -11.81 -12.66 -35.00
CA GLU A 210 -10.58 -12.55 -34.24
C GLU A 210 -10.83 -13.01 -32.81
N ALA A 211 -10.57 -14.29 -32.54
CA ALA A 211 -11.03 -14.93 -31.31
C ALA A 211 -10.39 -14.36 -30.03
N THR A 212 -9.07 -14.17 -30.05
CA THR A 212 -8.26 -13.57 -28.97
C THR A 212 -6.92 -13.06 -29.52
N PHE A 213 -6.02 -12.63 -28.64
CA PHE A 213 -4.72 -12.04 -28.99
C PHE A 213 -3.58 -13.08 -28.95
N HIS A 214 -2.94 -13.35 -30.09
CA HIS A 214 -1.80 -14.28 -30.14
C HIS A 214 -0.48 -13.68 -29.67
N ASP A 215 -0.42 -12.36 -29.51
CA ASP A 215 0.73 -11.67 -28.93
C ASP A 215 0.67 -11.53 -27.39
N HIS A 216 -0.42 -12.00 -26.76
CA HIS A 216 -0.58 -12.06 -25.31
C HIS A 216 -0.05 -13.40 -24.76
N PRO A 217 0.99 -13.45 -23.91
CA PRO A 217 1.65 -14.69 -23.52
C PRO A 217 0.73 -15.79 -22.95
N ALA A 218 -0.22 -15.42 -22.09
CA ALA A 218 -1.15 -16.39 -21.52
C ALA A 218 -2.20 -16.89 -22.52
N GLU A 219 -2.55 -16.09 -23.53
CA GLU A 219 -3.52 -16.50 -24.55
C GLU A 219 -2.82 -17.38 -25.60
N GLU A 220 -1.62 -16.99 -26.04
CA GLU A 220 -0.76 -17.80 -26.91
C GLU A 220 -0.52 -19.20 -26.32
N ALA A 221 -0.22 -19.28 -25.02
CA ALA A 221 -0.02 -20.55 -24.33
C ALA A 221 -1.26 -21.46 -24.41
N LYS A 222 -2.48 -20.91 -24.28
CA LYS A 222 -3.73 -21.68 -24.43
C LYS A 222 -3.93 -22.14 -25.88
N MET A 223 -3.64 -21.29 -26.87
CA MET A 223 -3.79 -21.61 -28.29
C MET A 223 -2.83 -22.70 -28.79
N ARG A 224 -1.78 -23.03 -28.04
CA ARG A 224 -0.96 -24.22 -28.32
C ARG A 224 -1.67 -25.54 -28.03
N ASN A 225 -2.75 -25.52 -27.24
CA ASN A 225 -3.54 -26.70 -26.92
C ASN A 225 -4.59 -26.95 -28.02
N PRO A 226 -4.54 -28.09 -28.75
CA PRO A 226 -5.50 -28.37 -29.82
C PRO A 226 -6.95 -28.52 -29.34
N ASP A 227 -7.18 -29.01 -28.12
CA ASP A 227 -8.54 -29.15 -27.58
C ASP A 227 -9.12 -27.79 -27.23
N PHE A 228 -8.29 -26.83 -26.83
CA PHE A 228 -8.69 -25.43 -26.66
C PHE A 228 -9.10 -24.80 -28.00
N LEU A 229 -8.31 -24.98 -29.06
CA LEU A 229 -8.67 -24.52 -30.41
C LEU A 229 -9.95 -25.21 -30.93
N ARG A 230 -10.23 -26.44 -30.47
CA ARG A 230 -11.48 -27.13 -30.81
C ARG A 230 -12.70 -26.45 -30.20
N LEU A 231 -12.57 -25.81 -29.03
CA LEU A 231 -13.64 -25.00 -28.42
C LEU A 231 -13.97 -23.76 -29.26
N GLU A 232 -12.98 -23.18 -29.92
CA GLU A 232 -13.19 -22.10 -30.89
C GLU A 232 -14.05 -22.57 -32.05
N ALA A 233 -13.63 -23.64 -32.71
CA ALA A 233 -14.35 -24.23 -33.82
C ALA A 233 -15.77 -24.64 -33.42
N ARG A 234 -15.95 -25.13 -32.18
CA ARG A 234 -17.28 -25.40 -31.62
C ARG A 234 -18.10 -24.12 -31.52
N ALA A 235 -17.55 -23.04 -30.99
CA ALA A 235 -18.24 -21.75 -30.89
C ALA A 235 -18.65 -21.21 -32.27
N LEU A 236 -17.77 -21.29 -33.26
CA LEU A 236 -18.07 -20.94 -34.65
C LEU A 236 -19.22 -21.80 -35.21
N ALA A 237 -19.17 -23.12 -35.02
CA ALA A 237 -20.24 -24.03 -35.47
C ALA A 237 -21.58 -23.78 -34.75
N MET A 238 -21.55 -23.52 -33.43
CA MET A 238 -22.75 -23.14 -32.66
C MET A 238 -23.42 -21.90 -33.24
N SER A 239 -22.62 -20.95 -33.72
CA SER A 239 -23.11 -19.70 -34.32
C SER A 239 -23.85 -19.96 -35.63
N PHE A 240 -23.29 -20.82 -36.50
CA PHE A 240 -23.96 -21.25 -37.72
C PHE A 240 -25.29 -21.96 -37.43
N PHE A 241 -25.30 -22.85 -36.43
CA PHE A 241 -26.52 -23.57 -36.09
C PHE A 241 -27.62 -22.66 -35.54
N GLU A 242 -27.24 -21.64 -34.77
CA GLU A 242 -28.19 -20.65 -34.24
C GLU A 242 -28.71 -19.72 -35.33
N TYR A 243 -27.84 -19.23 -36.21
CA TYR A 243 -28.22 -18.32 -37.28
C TYR A 243 -29.13 -18.98 -38.33
N PHE A 244 -28.79 -20.20 -38.76
CA PHE A 244 -29.57 -20.94 -39.77
C PHE A 244 -30.72 -21.77 -39.18
N ASP A 245 -31.00 -21.65 -37.88
CA ASP A 245 -32.01 -22.46 -37.16
C ASP A 245 -31.84 -23.98 -37.39
N ALA A 246 -30.58 -24.42 -37.45
CA ALA A 246 -30.20 -25.80 -37.78
C ALA A 246 -30.30 -26.77 -36.59
N GLY A 247 -30.88 -26.33 -35.48
CA GLY A 247 -30.99 -27.09 -34.23
C GLY A 247 -29.78 -26.98 -33.29
N LEU A 248 -30.02 -27.12 -31.99
CA LEU A 248 -29.00 -26.99 -30.95
C LEU A 248 -28.16 -28.26 -30.82
N MET A 249 -26.83 -28.12 -30.69
CA MET A 249 -25.93 -29.24 -30.38
C MET A 249 -26.42 -30.05 -29.16
N PRO A 250 -26.52 -31.39 -29.24
CA PRO A 250 -27.10 -32.21 -28.17
C PRO A 250 -26.20 -32.32 -26.93
N THR A 251 -24.95 -31.88 -27.05
CA THR A 251 -23.90 -31.97 -26.03
C THR A 251 -23.42 -30.58 -25.62
N GLY A 252 -22.73 -30.49 -24.49
CA GLY A 252 -21.98 -29.30 -24.08
C GLY A 252 -20.46 -29.53 -24.11
N ALA A 253 -19.71 -28.46 -23.89
CA ALA A 253 -18.26 -28.50 -23.72
C ALA A 253 -17.85 -28.03 -22.33
N LEU A 254 -17.00 -28.81 -21.67
CA LEU A 254 -16.43 -28.49 -20.36
C LEU A 254 -14.95 -28.16 -20.55
N SER A 255 -14.49 -27.03 -20.03
CA SER A 255 -13.06 -26.69 -20.03
C SER A 255 -12.61 -26.08 -18.70
N GLY A 256 -11.32 -25.97 -18.50
CA GLY A 256 -10.79 -25.27 -17.32
C GLY A 256 -9.28 -25.17 -17.35
N ILE A 257 -8.78 -24.43 -16.37
CA ILE A 257 -7.35 -24.27 -16.13
C ILE A 257 -6.99 -24.88 -14.76
N ILE A 258 -6.04 -25.81 -14.77
CA ILE A 258 -5.39 -26.31 -13.56
C ILE A 258 -4.19 -25.43 -13.24
N SER A 259 -4.17 -24.88 -12.03
CA SER A 259 -3.13 -23.93 -11.57
C SER A 259 -2.77 -24.15 -10.11
N ASP A 260 -1.58 -23.68 -9.74
CA ASP A 260 -1.13 -23.61 -8.36
C ASP A 260 -1.82 -22.45 -7.62
N ALA A 261 -2.46 -22.74 -6.48
CA ALA A 261 -3.23 -21.75 -5.73
C ALA A 261 -2.35 -20.68 -5.05
N GLU A 262 -1.07 -20.95 -4.80
CA GLU A 262 -0.14 -20.01 -4.16
C GLU A 262 0.51 -19.08 -5.18
N THR A 263 0.99 -19.61 -6.31
CA THR A 263 1.68 -18.83 -7.34
C THR A 263 0.76 -18.30 -8.44
N GLY A 264 -0.43 -18.90 -8.60
CA GLY A 264 -1.36 -18.61 -9.71
C GLY A 264 -0.91 -19.18 -11.06
N MET A 265 0.24 -19.86 -11.12
CA MET A 265 0.81 -20.37 -12.37
C MET A 265 0.07 -21.64 -12.83
N PRO A 266 -0.21 -21.79 -14.14
CA PRO A 266 -0.79 -23.02 -14.67
C PRO A 266 0.16 -24.22 -14.55
N LEU A 267 -0.41 -25.42 -14.36
CA LEU A 267 0.33 -26.65 -14.11
C LEU A 267 0.35 -27.57 -15.33
N ASN A 268 1.55 -28.10 -15.63
CA ASN A 268 1.79 -29.04 -16.72
C ASN A 268 1.72 -30.49 -16.24
N GLY A 269 1.33 -31.40 -17.14
CA GLY A 269 1.36 -32.85 -16.89
C GLY A 269 0.44 -33.32 -15.75
N VAL A 270 -0.52 -32.49 -15.33
CA VAL A 270 -1.47 -32.85 -14.27
C VAL A 270 -2.62 -33.64 -14.88
N SER A 271 -2.83 -34.85 -14.36
CA SER A 271 -3.98 -35.66 -14.72
C SER A 271 -5.19 -35.35 -13.86
N LEU A 272 -6.36 -35.31 -14.50
CA LEU A 272 -7.67 -35.20 -13.87
C LEU A 272 -8.58 -36.33 -14.36
N THR A 273 -9.56 -36.66 -13.53
CA THR A 273 -10.65 -37.58 -13.87
C THR A 273 -11.99 -36.84 -13.85
N LEU A 274 -12.86 -37.15 -14.81
CA LEU A 274 -14.22 -36.63 -14.92
C LEU A 274 -15.22 -37.80 -14.83
N GLU A 275 -16.09 -37.74 -13.83
CA GLU A 275 -17.18 -38.70 -13.62
C GLU A 275 -18.54 -38.03 -13.87
N PRO A 276 -19.58 -38.73 -14.36
CA PRO A 276 -19.58 -40.14 -14.76
C PRO A 276 -18.83 -40.37 -16.07
N GLY A 277 -18.30 -41.59 -16.23
CA GLY A 277 -17.67 -42.06 -17.48
C GLY A 277 -16.17 -42.30 -17.38
N ASN A 278 -15.57 -42.02 -16.21
CA ASN A 278 -14.14 -42.20 -15.94
C ASN A 278 -13.25 -41.62 -17.07
N LEU A 279 -13.64 -40.45 -17.60
CA LEU A 279 -12.88 -39.77 -18.63
C LEU A 279 -11.65 -39.13 -17.98
N THR A 280 -10.49 -39.24 -18.61
CA THR A 280 -9.25 -38.68 -18.08
C THR A 280 -8.68 -37.64 -19.02
N TYR A 281 -8.09 -36.59 -18.48
CA TYR A 281 -7.34 -35.59 -19.24
C TYR A 281 -6.01 -35.30 -18.54
N THR A 282 -4.94 -35.13 -19.30
CA THR A 282 -3.64 -34.71 -18.77
C THR A 282 -3.24 -33.40 -19.42
N THR A 283 -2.96 -32.38 -18.61
CA THR A 283 -2.57 -31.06 -19.14
C THR A 283 -1.25 -31.18 -19.91
N ASP A 284 -1.11 -30.37 -20.97
CA ASP A 284 0.07 -30.37 -21.82
C ASP A 284 1.29 -29.71 -21.13
N ASN A 285 2.37 -29.51 -21.89
CA ASN A 285 3.61 -28.93 -21.39
C ASN A 285 3.82 -27.45 -21.76
N PHE A 286 2.79 -26.76 -22.23
CA PHE A 286 2.89 -25.36 -22.69
C PHE A 286 2.64 -24.32 -21.59
N ARG A 287 2.52 -24.74 -20.32
CA ARG A 287 2.23 -23.86 -19.16
C ARG A 287 0.93 -23.09 -19.30
N ASN A 288 -0.07 -23.72 -19.89
CA ASN A 288 -1.43 -23.18 -20.01
C ASN A 288 -2.41 -23.79 -18.99
N GLY A 289 -2.08 -24.97 -18.44
CA GLY A 289 -2.92 -25.72 -17.51
C GLY A 289 -4.27 -26.16 -18.08
N VAL A 290 -4.46 -26.08 -19.39
CA VAL A 290 -5.74 -26.26 -20.04
C VAL A 290 -6.14 -27.73 -20.05
N TYR A 291 -7.41 -27.97 -19.78
CA TYR A 291 -8.11 -29.18 -20.17
C TYR A 291 -9.44 -28.84 -20.84
N ALA A 292 -9.90 -29.70 -21.75
CA ALA A 292 -11.19 -29.55 -22.40
C ALA A 292 -11.79 -30.91 -22.76
N PHE A 293 -13.07 -31.08 -22.46
CA PHE A 293 -13.90 -32.18 -22.92
C PHE A 293 -14.98 -31.63 -23.81
N ASP A 294 -14.90 -32.01 -25.08
CA ASP A 294 -15.92 -31.68 -26.05
C ASP A 294 -16.91 -32.83 -26.21
N GLY A 295 -18.20 -32.52 -26.36
CA GLY A 295 -19.22 -33.53 -26.64
C GLY A 295 -19.82 -34.23 -25.42
N LEU A 296 -19.83 -33.59 -24.25
CA LEU A 296 -20.44 -34.16 -23.04
C LEU A 296 -21.97 -34.08 -23.09
N ALA A 297 -22.65 -35.20 -22.82
CA ALA A 297 -24.11 -35.20 -22.68
C ALA A 297 -24.55 -34.33 -21.48
N PRO A 298 -25.76 -33.75 -21.50
CA PRO A 298 -26.31 -33.03 -20.36
C PRO A 298 -26.34 -33.90 -19.11
N GLY A 299 -25.91 -33.35 -17.98
CA GLY A 299 -25.76 -34.10 -16.74
C GLY A 299 -24.84 -33.42 -15.73
N THR A 300 -24.69 -34.03 -14.57
CA THR A 300 -23.80 -33.54 -13.52
C THR A 300 -22.49 -34.30 -13.58
N TYR A 301 -21.38 -33.57 -13.71
CA TYR A 301 -20.04 -34.15 -13.77
C TYR A 301 -19.19 -33.70 -12.58
N THR A 302 -18.38 -34.59 -12.03
CA THR A 302 -17.43 -34.31 -10.97
C THR A 302 -16.02 -34.38 -11.54
N ILE A 303 -15.29 -33.28 -11.44
CA ILE A 303 -13.86 -33.19 -11.76
C ILE A 303 -13.09 -33.53 -10.49
N THR A 304 -12.15 -34.45 -10.59
CA THR A 304 -11.22 -34.80 -9.51
C THR A 304 -9.79 -34.69 -10.00
N VAL A 305 -8.96 -33.99 -9.24
CA VAL A 305 -7.52 -33.85 -9.50
C VAL A 305 -6.79 -34.35 -8.26
N ASN A 306 -5.90 -35.33 -8.46
CA ASN A 306 -5.11 -35.90 -7.37
C ASN A 306 -3.64 -35.94 -7.77
N VAL A 307 -2.84 -35.07 -7.15
CA VAL A 307 -1.41 -34.89 -7.42
C VAL A 307 -0.70 -34.94 -6.06
N PRO A 308 0.31 -35.81 -5.83
CA PRO A 308 0.92 -36.01 -4.51
C PRO A 308 1.43 -34.75 -3.82
N GLU A 309 1.89 -33.77 -4.58
CA GLU A 309 2.43 -32.49 -4.09
C GLU A 309 1.34 -31.50 -3.64
N TYR A 310 0.07 -31.80 -3.91
CA TYR A 310 -1.09 -30.94 -3.69
C TYR A 310 -2.19 -31.65 -2.90
N GLN A 311 -3.01 -30.87 -2.19
CA GLN A 311 -4.25 -31.38 -1.62
C GLN A 311 -5.18 -31.86 -2.73
N SER A 312 -5.86 -32.99 -2.52
CA SER A 312 -6.83 -33.51 -3.48
C SER A 312 -7.93 -32.48 -3.74
N PHE A 313 -8.23 -32.24 -5.01
CA PHE A 313 -9.24 -31.28 -5.45
C PHE A 313 -10.42 -32.01 -6.07
N SER A 314 -11.64 -31.56 -5.75
CA SER A 314 -12.85 -32.04 -6.40
C SER A 314 -13.88 -30.94 -6.53
N THR A 315 -14.53 -30.84 -7.69
CA THR A 315 -15.65 -29.91 -7.92
C THR A 315 -16.68 -30.51 -8.86
N THR A 316 -17.91 -30.01 -8.80
CA THR A 316 -19.02 -30.52 -9.61
C THR A 316 -19.52 -29.45 -10.58
N VAL A 317 -19.75 -29.83 -11.83
CA VAL A 317 -20.22 -28.98 -12.91
C VAL A 317 -21.47 -29.57 -13.55
N ASN A 318 -22.51 -28.76 -13.70
CA ASN A 318 -23.74 -29.15 -14.40
C ASN A 318 -23.64 -28.78 -15.88
N MET A 319 -23.54 -29.81 -16.72
CA MET A 319 -23.51 -29.71 -18.17
C MET A 319 -24.90 -29.59 -18.76
N ALA A 320 -25.03 -28.73 -19.75
CA ALA A 320 -26.23 -28.57 -20.58
C ALA A 320 -25.86 -28.76 -22.06
N ALA A 321 -26.85 -29.11 -22.88
CA ALA A 321 -26.72 -29.15 -24.32
C ALA A 321 -26.42 -27.74 -24.85
N HIS A 322 -25.65 -27.65 -25.93
CA HIS A 322 -25.31 -26.41 -26.61
C HIS A 322 -24.75 -25.32 -25.67
N ALA A 323 -23.91 -25.73 -24.71
CA ALA A 323 -23.39 -24.82 -23.70
C ALA A 323 -21.91 -25.05 -23.41
N PHE A 324 -21.21 -23.95 -23.10
CA PHE A 324 -19.90 -23.98 -22.46
C PHE A 324 -20.06 -23.97 -20.93
N ARG A 325 -19.23 -24.76 -20.25
CA ARG A 325 -19.10 -24.79 -18.79
C ARG A 325 -17.64 -24.84 -18.39
N TYR A 326 -17.34 -24.34 -17.20
CA TYR A 326 -15.97 -24.20 -16.73
C TYR A 326 -15.76 -24.86 -15.37
N GLY A 327 -14.58 -25.47 -15.17
CA GLY A 327 -14.23 -26.17 -13.93
C GLY A 327 -12.78 -25.94 -13.48
N ASP A 328 -12.34 -24.69 -13.42
CA ASP A 328 -10.97 -24.37 -13.02
C ASP A 328 -10.57 -25.02 -11.69
N ALA A 329 -9.37 -25.61 -11.66
CA ALA A 329 -8.81 -26.27 -10.48
C ALA A 329 -7.61 -25.46 -9.96
N ARG A 330 -7.77 -24.84 -8.79
CA ARG A 330 -6.68 -24.17 -8.07
C ARG A 330 -6.17 -25.09 -6.98
N LEU A 331 -5.08 -25.80 -7.27
CA LEU A 331 -4.53 -26.80 -6.37
C LEU A 331 -3.73 -26.15 -5.25
N ILE A 332 -4.05 -26.49 -4.01
CA ILE A 332 -3.33 -26.00 -2.82
C ILE A 332 -2.15 -26.94 -2.58
N PRO A 333 -0.88 -26.47 -2.62
CA PRO A 333 0.26 -27.34 -2.33
C PRO A 333 0.12 -28.00 -0.96
N GLN A 334 0.68 -29.18 -0.74
CA GLN A 334 0.53 -29.90 0.53
C GLN A 334 1.62 -29.58 1.55
N ALA A 335 2.87 -29.35 1.12
CA ALA A 335 3.99 -29.21 2.06
C ALA A 335 3.79 -28.02 3.04
N PRO A 336 4.17 -28.16 4.33
CA PRO A 336 4.02 -27.10 5.32
C PRO A 336 4.93 -25.88 5.04
N PRO A 337 4.62 -24.69 5.59
CA PRO A 337 5.57 -23.58 5.67
C PRO A 337 6.75 -23.95 6.58
N ALA A 338 7.96 -23.50 6.25
CA ALA A 338 9.17 -23.66 7.06
C ALA A 338 9.95 -22.34 7.09
N VAL A 339 10.78 -22.12 8.11
CA VAL A 339 11.69 -20.95 8.15
C VAL A 339 12.83 -21.17 7.16
N GLN A 340 13.04 -20.23 6.25
CA GLN A 340 14.10 -20.25 5.23
C GLN A 340 15.32 -19.41 5.59
N ALA A 341 15.10 -18.26 6.22
CA ALA A 341 16.19 -17.36 6.60
C ALA A 341 15.83 -16.56 7.86
N ILE A 342 16.86 -16.24 8.64
CA ILE A 342 16.75 -15.45 9.86
C ILE A 342 17.85 -14.39 9.91
N THR A 343 17.55 -13.27 10.57
CA THR A 343 18.53 -12.26 10.96
C THR A 343 18.14 -11.74 12.34
N PRO A 344 19.06 -11.58 13.29
CA PRO A 344 20.45 -12.05 13.27
C PRO A 344 20.55 -13.56 13.05
N SER A 345 21.66 -14.03 12.48
CA SER A 345 21.91 -15.48 12.28
C SER A 345 22.03 -16.20 13.63
N ASP A 346 21.79 -17.51 13.65
CA ASP A 346 21.92 -18.29 14.88
C ASP A 346 23.34 -18.18 15.48
N SER A 347 23.38 -18.02 16.79
CA SER A 347 24.57 -17.80 17.62
C SER A 347 25.42 -16.57 17.26
N ALA A 348 24.87 -15.60 16.50
CA ALA A 348 25.56 -14.34 16.20
C ALA A 348 26.02 -13.62 17.47
N GLN A 349 27.20 -13.02 17.42
CA GLN A 349 27.82 -12.23 18.50
C GLN A 349 27.89 -10.76 18.09
N ASP A 350 28.09 -9.89 19.07
CA ASP A 350 28.24 -8.44 18.87
C ASP A 350 27.12 -7.79 18.04
N VAL A 351 25.90 -8.34 18.15
CA VAL A 351 24.73 -7.81 17.46
C VAL A 351 24.41 -6.40 17.97
N TYR A 352 24.15 -5.47 17.04
CA TYR A 352 23.79 -4.11 17.40
C TYR A 352 22.49 -4.08 18.22
N VAL A 353 22.44 -3.26 19.27
CA VAL A 353 21.33 -3.26 20.24
C VAL A 353 19.98 -2.76 19.70
N TYR A 354 19.90 -2.34 18.43
CA TYR A 354 18.64 -2.05 17.76
C TYR A 354 18.41 -2.94 16.52
N GLU A 355 19.23 -3.98 16.31
CA GLU A 355 19.14 -4.83 15.12
C GLU A 355 17.73 -5.42 14.96
N PRO A 356 17.03 -5.19 13.84
CA PRO A 356 15.72 -5.78 13.64
C PRO A 356 15.85 -7.30 13.50
N ILE A 357 14.90 -8.03 14.07
CA ILE A 357 14.82 -9.48 13.83
C ILE A 357 14.03 -9.71 12.55
N ARG A 358 14.62 -10.39 11.57
CA ARG A 358 13.98 -10.73 10.30
C ARG A 358 13.78 -12.23 10.18
N ILE A 359 12.63 -12.63 9.64
CA ILE A 359 12.25 -14.03 9.43
C ILE A 359 11.67 -14.15 8.03
N SER A 360 12.22 -15.05 7.22
CA SER A 360 11.68 -15.42 5.91
C SER A 360 11.17 -16.85 5.95
N PHE A 361 9.97 -17.07 5.45
CA PHE A 361 9.32 -18.38 5.39
C PHE A 361 9.27 -18.90 3.95
N SER A 362 9.16 -20.22 3.77
CA SER A 362 9.03 -20.85 2.45
C SER A 362 7.71 -20.52 1.74
N ARG A 363 6.71 -20.06 2.50
CA ARG A 363 5.34 -19.79 2.03
C ARG A 363 4.78 -18.51 2.65
N ASN A 364 3.70 -18.01 2.06
CA ASN A 364 2.99 -16.84 2.57
C ASN A 364 2.37 -17.13 3.94
N MET A 365 2.77 -16.37 4.95
CA MET A 365 2.27 -16.52 6.32
C MET A 365 1.19 -15.50 6.68
N THR A 366 0.34 -15.85 7.64
CA THR A 366 -0.64 -14.90 8.19
C THR A 366 -0.03 -14.09 9.32
N LEU A 367 -0.08 -12.75 9.22
CA LEU A 367 0.53 -11.86 10.22
C LEU A 367 0.07 -12.14 11.65
N ALA A 368 -1.24 -12.33 11.85
CA ALA A 368 -1.79 -12.57 13.17
C ALA A 368 -1.26 -13.85 13.83
N SER A 369 -1.07 -14.93 13.05
CA SER A 369 -0.55 -16.18 13.61
C SER A 369 0.95 -16.10 13.91
N VAL A 370 1.74 -15.46 13.04
CA VAL A 370 3.18 -15.29 13.28
C VAL A 370 3.41 -14.39 14.49
N GLN A 371 2.62 -13.33 14.65
CA GLN A 371 2.67 -12.46 15.85
C GLN A 371 2.36 -13.22 17.13
N ALA A 372 1.38 -14.12 17.12
CA ALA A 372 1.04 -14.93 18.28
C ALA A 372 2.10 -16.00 18.60
N ALA A 373 2.74 -16.54 17.57
CA ALA A 373 3.75 -17.60 17.68
C ALA A 373 5.18 -17.09 17.97
N PHE A 374 5.43 -15.79 17.78
CA PHE A 374 6.75 -15.16 17.98
C PHE A 374 6.99 -14.84 19.46
N HIS A 375 8.07 -15.40 20.01
CA HIS A 375 8.52 -15.16 21.38
C HIS A 375 9.99 -14.78 21.42
N LEU A 376 10.34 -13.91 22.37
CA LEU A 376 11.70 -13.46 22.62
C LEU A 376 12.01 -13.58 24.11
N ASP A 377 13.15 -14.17 24.46
CA ASP A 377 13.62 -14.32 25.84
C ASP A 377 15.07 -13.82 25.98
N PRO A 378 15.38 -12.82 26.84
CA PRO A 378 14.43 -12.03 27.63
C PRO A 378 13.43 -11.23 26.78
N PRO A 379 12.23 -10.92 27.30
CA PRO A 379 11.21 -10.20 26.53
C PRO A 379 11.63 -8.75 26.23
N VAL A 380 11.37 -8.30 25.01
CA VAL A 380 11.55 -6.91 24.56
C VAL A 380 10.27 -6.44 23.88
N ALA A 381 9.79 -5.25 24.27
CA ALA A 381 8.65 -4.64 23.61
C ALA A 381 9.02 -4.22 22.18
N GLY A 382 8.12 -4.43 21.24
CA GLY A 382 8.34 -4.08 19.84
C GLY A 382 7.15 -4.46 18.97
N VAL A 383 7.32 -4.31 17.65
CA VAL A 383 6.29 -4.62 16.67
C VAL A 383 6.84 -5.59 15.65
N LEU A 384 6.24 -6.77 15.56
CA LEU A 384 6.43 -7.69 14.43
C LEU A 384 5.47 -7.33 13.30
N SER A 385 6.00 -7.02 12.13
CA SER A 385 5.23 -6.64 10.94
C SER A 385 5.61 -7.50 9.74
N SER A 386 4.66 -7.72 8.83
CA SER A 386 4.95 -8.31 7.51
C SER A 386 5.58 -7.28 6.58
N VAL A 387 6.49 -7.70 5.72
CA VAL A 387 7.07 -6.84 4.67
C VAL A 387 6.03 -6.59 3.58
N ALA A 388 5.88 -5.33 3.16
CA ALA A 388 4.91 -4.95 2.14
C ALA A 388 5.19 -5.69 0.82
N ASN A 389 4.13 -6.24 0.22
CA ASN A 389 4.18 -7.07 -1.00
C ASN A 389 5.05 -8.34 -0.89
N ASN A 390 5.50 -8.71 0.31
CA ASN A 390 6.23 -9.95 0.55
C ASN A 390 5.69 -10.64 1.82
N PRO A 391 4.56 -11.35 1.72
CA PRO A 391 3.92 -12.03 2.86
C PRO A 391 4.72 -13.23 3.39
N LYS A 392 5.89 -13.52 2.82
CA LYS A 392 6.85 -14.51 3.32
C LYS A 392 7.83 -13.92 4.33
N GLU A 393 7.95 -12.61 4.40
CA GLU A 393 8.95 -11.94 5.22
C GLU A 393 8.32 -11.13 6.36
N PHE A 394 8.93 -11.25 7.54
CA PHE A 394 8.51 -10.59 8.77
C PHE A 394 9.69 -9.88 9.41
N VAL A 395 9.43 -8.73 10.02
CA VAL A 395 10.43 -7.90 10.69
C VAL A 395 9.89 -7.49 12.06
N PHE A 396 10.61 -7.85 13.12
CA PHE A 396 10.39 -7.34 14.46
C PHE A 396 11.32 -6.16 14.70
N THR A 397 10.71 -5.00 14.93
CA THR A 397 11.42 -3.77 15.30
C THR A 397 11.18 -3.51 16.78
N PRO A 398 12.22 -3.50 17.62
CA PRO A 398 12.05 -3.27 19.04
C PRO A 398 11.70 -1.79 19.31
N ASP A 399 10.79 -1.54 20.26
CA ASP A 399 10.35 -0.17 20.60
C ASP A 399 11.46 0.63 21.31
N PHE A 400 12.40 -0.08 21.92
CA PHE A 400 13.62 0.43 22.54
C PHE A 400 14.73 -0.61 22.35
N ARG A 401 16.00 -0.26 22.58
CA ARG A 401 17.09 -1.21 22.37
C ARG A 401 16.99 -2.47 23.24
N TYR A 402 17.58 -3.56 22.74
CA TYR A 402 17.99 -4.71 23.54
C TYR A 402 18.95 -4.28 24.67
N ALA A 403 19.06 -5.11 25.71
CA ALA A 403 20.11 -4.97 26.73
C ALA A 403 21.48 -5.29 26.11
N PHE A 404 22.53 -4.64 26.61
CA PHE A 404 23.91 -4.89 26.18
C PHE A 404 24.42 -6.22 26.73
N ALA A 405 25.37 -6.85 26.03
CA ALA A 405 26.01 -8.11 26.43
C ALA A 405 25.02 -9.20 26.87
N THR A 406 23.86 -9.27 26.21
CA THR A 406 22.76 -10.15 26.57
C THR A 406 22.46 -11.10 25.43
N THR A 407 22.35 -12.39 25.74
CA THR A 407 21.90 -13.40 24.78
C THR A 407 20.38 -13.44 24.77
N TYR A 408 19.81 -13.30 23.57
CA TYR A 408 18.37 -13.42 23.31
C TYR A 408 18.09 -14.71 22.55
N ALA A 409 17.10 -15.47 23.00
CA ALA A 409 16.52 -16.59 22.28
C ALA A 409 15.24 -16.14 21.58
N VAL A 410 15.16 -16.37 20.27
CA VAL A 410 13.95 -16.13 19.46
C VAL A 410 13.29 -17.47 19.17
N THR A 411 11.98 -17.52 19.27
CA THR A 411 11.19 -18.72 19.02
C THR A 411 9.98 -18.40 18.15
N ILE A 412 9.74 -19.24 17.13
CA ILE A 412 8.47 -19.34 16.42
C ILE A 412 7.86 -20.70 16.75
N ASP A 413 6.79 -20.68 17.54
CA ASP A 413 6.13 -21.91 17.94
C ASP A 413 5.27 -22.52 16.80
N SER A 414 4.84 -23.77 17.02
CA SER A 414 4.02 -24.55 16.08
C SER A 414 2.68 -23.90 15.71
N THR A 415 2.23 -22.83 16.39
CA THR A 415 0.95 -22.18 16.15
C THR A 415 0.97 -21.19 14.99
N ALA A 416 2.14 -20.88 14.43
CA ALA A 416 2.25 -20.11 13.20
C ALA A 416 1.52 -20.81 12.04
N ARG A 417 0.79 -20.05 11.23
CA ARG A 417 -0.06 -20.54 10.13
C ARG A 417 0.20 -19.79 8.83
N ASP A 418 0.20 -20.54 7.74
CA ASP A 418 0.18 -19.96 6.40
C ASP A 418 -1.21 -19.45 6.00
N GLN A 419 -1.32 -18.82 4.82
CA GLN A 419 -2.60 -18.29 4.30
C GLN A 419 -3.68 -19.37 4.06
N PHE A 420 -3.31 -20.65 4.03
CA PHE A 420 -4.21 -21.79 3.84
C PHE A 420 -4.45 -22.58 5.15
N GLY A 421 -3.95 -22.09 6.29
CA GLY A 421 -4.16 -22.70 7.60
C GLY A 421 -3.22 -23.85 7.95
N ARG A 422 -2.17 -24.11 7.16
CA ARG A 422 -1.15 -25.13 7.47
C ARG A 422 -0.23 -24.64 8.59
N GLY A 423 0.16 -25.54 9.49
CA GLY A 423 1.10 -25.25 10.58
C GLY A 423 2.56 -25.21 10.11
N LEU A 424 3.38 -24.43 10.81
CA LEU A 424 4.84 -24.41 10.64
C LEU A 424 5.44 -25.81 10.77
N ASP A 425 6.41 -26.13 9.92
CA ASP A 425 7.40 -27.19 10.09
C ASP A 425 8.60 -26.58 10.84
N GLY A 426 8.49 -26.58 12.17
CA GLY A 426 9.43 -25.89 13.05
C GLY A 426 10.72 -26.68 13.32
N ASP A 427 10.68 -28.01 13.19
CA ASP A 427 11.80 -28.94 13.39
C ASP A 427 12.39 -29.48 12.08
N GLY A 428 11.78 -29.19 10.93
CA GLY A 428 12.31 -29.50 9.61
C GLY A 428 12.11 -30.95 9.19
N ASP A 429 11.09 -31.63 9.73
CA ASP A 429 10.79 -33.04 9.44
C ASP A 429 9.84 -33.22 8.23
N GLY A 430 9.41 -32.11 7.62
CA GLY A 430 8.48 -32.07 6.50
C GLY A 430 7.01 -32.12 6.90
N GLN A 431 6.68 -32.08 8.19
CA GLN A 431 5.32 -32.10 8.72
C GLN A 431 5.00 -30.81 9.48
N SER A 432 3.71 -30.45 9.57
CA SER A 432 3.30 -29.35 10.44
C SER A 432 3.48 -29.74 11.91
N GLY A 433 4.26 -28.99 12.66
CA GLY A 433 4.60 -29.25 14.05
C GLY A 433 5.90 -28.59 14.47
N GLY A 434 6.38 -28.94 15.66
CA GLY A 434 7.69 -28.50 16.13
C GLY A 434 7.77 -27.00 16.45
N THR A 435 8.96 -26.55 16.81
CA THR A 435 9.23 -25.16 17.16
C THR A 435 10.57 -24.78 16.58
N PHE A 436 10.61 -23.64 15.89
CA PHE A 436 11.85 -23.11 15.35
C PHE A 436 12.44 -22.10 16.33
N SER A 437 13.65 -22.34 16.82
CA SER A 437 14.32 -21.45 17.76
C SER A 437 15.78 -21.20 17.38
N TRP A 438 16.26 -19.99 17.62
CA TRP A 438 17.66 -19.61 17.47
C TRP A 438 18.04 -18.56 18.51
N ARG A 439 19.33 -18.25 18.63
CA ARG A 439 19.82 -17.25 19.59
C ARG A 439 20.77 -16.24 18.96
N PHE A 440 20.89 -15.06 19.56
CA PHE A 440 21.95 -14.09 19.24
C PHE A 440 22.38 -13.33 20.49
N THR A 441 23.58 -12.76 20.50
CA THR A 441 24.15 -12.02 21.63
C THR A 441 24.48 -10.60 21.21
N THR A 442 23.99 -9.63 21.96
CA THR A 442 24.19 -8.20 21.69
C THR A 442 25.57 -7.73 22.14
N MET A 443 26.08 -6.69 21.48
CA MET A 443 27.36 -6.08 21.81
C MET A 443 27.40 -5.55 23.27
N PRO A 444 28.59 -5.44 23.91
CA PRO A 444 28.73 -4.82 25.22
C PRO A 444 28.64 -3.29 25.16
N LEU A 445 28.35 -2.64 26.29
CA LEU A 445 28.18 -1.17 26.37
C LEU A 445 29.43 -0.39 25.93
N ASN A 446 30.61 -0.92 26.24
CA ASN A 446 31.91 -0.33 25.92
C ASN A 446 32.42 -0.69 24.51
N ALA A 447 31.57 -1.23 23.63
CA ALA A 447 31.93 -1.51 22.24
C ALA A 447 32.49 -0.27 21.52
N GLU A 448 33.35 -0.49 20.53
CA GLU A 448 33.86 0.58 19.67
C GLU A 448 32.78 1.20 18.79
N THR A 449 31.71 0.45 18.52
CA THR A 449 30.55 0.90 17.77
C THR A 449 29.69 1.89 18.59
N PRO A 450 29.37 3.08 18.05
CA PRO A 450 28.50 4.03 18.73
C PRO A 450 27.06 3.53 18.77
N ALA A 451 26.37 3.81 19.89
CA ALA A 451 25.00 3.41 20.11
C ALA A 451 24.23 4.43 20.94
N VAL A 452 22.94 4.59 20.64
CA VAL A 452 22.01 5.34 21.51
C VAL A 452 21.61 4.45 22.69
N VAL A 453 22.23 4.68 23.83
CA VAL A 453 22.02 3.92 25.08
C VAL A 453 20.67 4.26 25.70
N ASP A 454 20.26 5.52 25.59
CA ASP A 454 19.02 5.99 26.19
C ASP A 454 18.50 7.23 25.46
N PHE A 455 17.20 7.45 25.49
CA PHE A 455 16.61 8.68 24.96
C PHE A 455 15.30 9.03 25.67
N PHE A 456 15.00 10.33 25.68
CA PHE A 456 13.76 10.89 26.18
C PHE A 456 13.24 11.93 25.16
N PRO A 457 11.93 12.00 24.91
CA PRO A 457 10.87 11.10 25.36
C PRO A 457 11.01 9.67 24.82
N ARG A 458 10.48 8.68 25.54
CA ARG A 458 10.44 7.28 25.09
C ARG A 458 9.56 7.13 23.86
N ASN A 459 9.82 6.09 23.06
CA ASN A 459 8.98 5.76 21.93
C ASN A 459 7.53 5.51 22.39
N LYS A 460 6.57 6.09 21.68
CA LYS A 460 5.12 6.10 21.96
C LYS A 460 4.74 6.76 23.30
N GLN A 461 5.65 7.43 24.00
CA GLN A 461 5.32 8.15 25.23
C GLN A 461 4.35 9.30 24.94
N THR A 462 3.33 9.47 25.77
CA THR A 462 2.32 10.53 25.67
C THR A 462 2.45 11.53 26.81
N GLU A 463 1.68 12.61 26.74
CA GLU A 463 1.63 13.66 27.78
C GLU A 463 2.98 14.37 28.01
N ILE A 464 3.81 14.48 26.97
CA ILE A 464 5.08 15.23 27.03
C ILE A 464 4.79 16.73 27.10
N PHE A 465 5.43 17.43 28.04
CA PHE A 465 5.21 18.86 28.16
C PHE A 465 5.78 19.59 26.93
N VAL A 466 5.08 20.62 26.46
CA VAL A 466 5.40 21.29 25.20
C VAL A 466 6.76 21.99 25.21
N ARG A 467 7.35 22.26 26.37
CA ARG A 467 8.72 22.78 26.46
C ARG A 467 9.69 21.75 27.08
N ASP A 468 9.33 20.48 27.14
CA ASP A 468 10.29 19.46 27.56
C ASP A 468 11.47 19.36 26.58
N VAL A 469 12.61 18.95 27.12
CA VAL A 469 13.82 18.69 26.35
C VAL A 469 13.74 17.32 25.67
N ILE A 470 14.34 17.20 24.48
CA ILE A 470 14.61 15.89 23.88
C ILE A 470 16.05 15.52 24.26
N GLU A 471 16.27 14.33 24.80
CA GLU A 471 17.58 13.88 25.26
C GLU A 471 18.00 12.59 24.55
N MET A 472 19.29 12.49 24.28
CA MET A 472 19.93 11.27 23.78
C MET A 472 21.21 11.01 24.55
N ARG A 473 21.41 9.78 25.02
CA ARG A 473 22.63 9.34 25.69
C ARG A 473 23.33 8.32 24.81
N PHE A 474 24.61 8.56 24.55
CA PHE A 474 25.47 7.70 23.76
C PHE A 474 26.53 7.04 24.64
N ASN A 475 26.96 5.84 24.25
CA ASN A 475 28.09 5.17 24.88
C ASN A 475 29.45 5.82 24.55
N ARG A 476 29.48 6.73 23.57
CA ARG A 476 30.68 7.41 23.09
C ARG A 476 30.40 8.89 22.80
N ALA A 477 31.46 9.69 22.77
CA ALA A 477 31.38 11.08 22.35
C ALA A 477 31.06 11.15 20.85
N MET A 478 30.00 11.87 20.50
CA MET A 478 29.55 12.08 19.14
C MET A 478 30.10 13.40 18.57
N SER A 479 30.34 13.42 17.26
CA SER A 479 30.75 14.61 16.54
C SER A 479 29.63 15.66 16.55
N PRO A 480 29.85 16.87 17.09
CA PRO A 480 28.82 17.92 17.13
C PRO A 480 28.29 18.31 15.74
N THR A 481 29.11 18.18 14.70
CA THR A 481 28.74 18.49 13.30
C THR A 481 27.76 17.52 12.68
N THR A 482 27.47 16.38 13.33
CA THR A 482 26.50 15.39 12.87
C THR A 482 25.35 15.22 13.84
N LEU A 483 25.11 16.20 14.72
CA LEU A 483 23.97 16.20 15.65
C LEU A 483 22.91 17.25 15.27
N ASP A 484 23.05 17.90 14.11
CA ASP A 484 22.10 18.89 13.59
C ASP A 484 21.47 18.35 12.28
N PRO A 485 20.43 18.98 11.69
CA PRO A 485 19.97 18.59 10.37
C PRO A 485 21.10 18.62 9.33
N PRO A 486 21.14 17.65 8.40
CA PRO A 486 20.09 16.67 8.10
C PRO A 486 20.13 15.40 8.97
N ASP A 487 21.09 15.28 9.90
CA ASP A 487 21.38 14.03 10.60
C ASP A 487 20.45 13.76 11.80
N VAL A 488 20.10 14.80 12.54
CA VAL A 488 19.06 14.73 13.58
C VAL A 488 17.91 15.64 13.19
N LYS A 489 16.70 15.08 13.08
CA LYS A 489 15.48 15.82 12.76
C LYS A 489 14.41 15.55 13.80
N ILE A 490 13.79 16.61 14.29
CA ILE A 490 12.62 16.55 15.17
C ILE A 490 11.50 17.29 14.46
N PHE A 491 10.36 16.64 14.25
CA PHE A 491 9.27 17.26 13.48
C PHE A 491 7.89 16.65 13.81
N ALA A 492 6.84 17.45 13.73
CA ALA A 492 5.46 16.95 13.81
C ALA A 492 4.91 16.51 12.43
N LEU A 493 5.35 17.19 11.37
CA LEU A 493 5.10 16.88 9.96
C LEU A 493 6.41 17.11 9.21
N ALA A 494 6.69 16.38 8.13
CA ALA A 494 8.02 16.37 7.47
C ALA A 494 8.59 17.75 7.09
N ASN A 495 7.73 18.78 6.96
CA ASN A 495 8.11 20.14 6.59
C ASN A 495 8.20 21.11 7.78
N ASN A 496 7.93 20.65 9.00
CA ASN A 496 7.94 21.47 10.21
C ASN A 496 9.03 20.95 11.15
N LEU A 497 10.28 21.23 10.79
CA LEU A 497 11.43 20.95 11.66
C LEU A 497 11.35 21.85 12.89
N VAL A 498 11.48 21.22 14.06
CA VAL A 498 11.68 21.91 15.32
C VAL A 498 13.13 22.39 15.35
N LEU A 499 13.30 23.70 15.46
CA LEU A 499 14.61 24.29 15.72
C LEU A 499 15.00 24.01 17.17
N VAL A 500 16.24 23.59 17.39
CA VAL A 500 16.74 23.19 18.70
C VAL A 500 18.11 23.81 18.97
N ARG A 501 18.40 24.06 20.24
CA ARG A 501 19.77 24.25 20.74
C ARG A 501 20.27 22.94 21.31
N ILE A 502 21.54 22.62 21.06
CA ILE A 502 22.15 21.36 21.48
C ILE A 502 23.15 21.64 22.60
N PHE A 503 22.97 20.96 23.73
CA PHE A 503 23.87 21.01 24.88
C PHE A 503 24.44 19.63 25.16
N ALA A 504 25.77 19.54 25.28
CA ALA A 504 26.45 18.30 25.63
C ALA A 504 26.82 18.29 27.12
N SER A 505 26.62 17.16 27.78
CA SER A 505 27.06 16.91 29.16
C SER A 505 27.45 15.44 29.36
N LEU A 506 28.03 15.13 30.52
CA LEU A 506 28.36 13.77 30.94
C LEU A 506 27.46 13.37 32.11
N GLU A 507 26.80 12.23 31.98
CA GLU A 507 25.90 11.69 33.00
C GLU A 507 26.16 10.19 33.16
N ASN A 508 26.59 9.75 34.34
CA ASN A 508 26.87 8.34 34.65
C ASN A 508 27.81 7.64 33.64
N GLY A 509 28.81 8.37 33.12
CA GLY A 509 29.76 7.86 32.13
C GLY A 509 29.23 7.78 30.69
N LEU A 510 28.00 8.25 30.44
CA LEU A 510 27.42 8.38 29.11
C LEU A 510 27.52 9.83 28.61
N PHE A 511 27.62 9.97 27.30
CA PHE A 511 27.63 11.27 26.63
C PHE A 511 26.19 11.68 26.33
N LYS A 512 25.69 12.66 27.06
CA LYS A 512 24.32 13.15 26.98
C LYS A 512 24.25 14.38 26.09
N TYR A 513 23.33 14.37 25.15
CA TYR A 513 22.99 15.52 24.29
C TYR A 513 21.53 15.90 24.51
N SER A 514 21.32 17.13 24.95
CA SER A 514 20.00 17.72 25.16
C SER A 514 19.68 18.66 24.00
N PHE A 515 18.63 18.33 23.27
CA PHE A 515 18.05 19.08 22.16
C PHE A 515 16.88 19.88 22.72
N VAL A 516 17.13 21.15 23.03
CA VAL A 516 16.16 22.05 23.66
C VAL A 516 15.44 22.82 22.55
N PRO A 517 14.11 22.65 22.38
CA PRO A 517 13.35 23.43 21.41
C PRO A 517 13.54 24.94 21.63
N THR A 518 13.81 25.70 20.57
CA THR A 518 13.91 27.18 20.67
C THR A 518 12.56 27.83 20.92
N GLU A 519 11.48 27.11 20.58
CA GLU A 519 10.08 27.50 20.79
C GLU A 519 9.31 26.35 21.40
N ALA A 520 8.19 26.65 22.08
CA ALA A 520 7.32 25.61 22.60
C ALA A 520 6.81 24.69 21.46
N LEU A 521 6.91 23.38 21.66
CA LEU A 521 6.31 22.39 20.78
C LEU A 521 4.79 22.58 20.72
N LEU A 522 4.20 22.25 19.57
CA LEU A 522 2.74 22.23 19.43
C LEU A 522 2.15 21.15 20.38
N GLY A 523 1.15 21.50 21.19
CA GLY A 523 0.48 20.54 22.06
C GLY A 523 -0.53 19.65 21.32
N ASN A 524 -0.84 18.49 21.91
CA ASN A 524 -1.64 17.41 21.32
C ASN A 524 -1.13 17.03 19.91
N ARG A 525 0.19 16.95 19.74
CA ARG A 525 0.83 16.57 18.49
C ARG A 525 1.79 15.41 18.69
N ILE A 526 1.84 14.53 17.70
CA ILE A 526 2.86 13.50 17.62
C ILE A 526 4.08 14.14 16.97
N PHE A 527 5.23 14.03 17.62
CA PHE A 527 6.52 14.38 17.08
C PHE A 527 7.29 13.10 16.76
N THR A 528 8.01 13.14 15.66
CA THR A 528 8.96 12.13 15.24
C THR A 528 10.37 12.66 15.46
N VAL A 529 11.22 11.86 16.08
CA VAL A 529 12.66 12.08 16.14
C VAL A 529 13.32 11.09 15.20
N GLN A 530 14.12 11.59 14.28
CA GLN A 530 14.82 10.80 13.27
C GLN A 530 16.32 11.06 13.36
N LEU A 531 17.08 9.98 13.44
CA LEU A 531 18.54 9.96 13.42
C LEU A 531 18.98 9.24 12.14
N SER A 532 19.84 9.89 11.36
CA SER A 532 20.52 9.26 10.23
C SER A 532 21.59 8.28 10.71
N ASN A 533 22.02 7.38 9.83
CA ASN A 533 23.20 6.55 10.07
C ASN A 533 24.53 7.29 9.78
N SER A 534 24.50 8.55 9.32
CA SER A 534 25.71 9.37 9.12
C SER A 534 26.19 10.08 10.39
N ILE A 535 25.39 10.03 11.47
CA ILE A 535 25.84 10.43 12.81
C ILE A 535 27.06 9.59 13.18
N ARG A 536 28.15 10.23 13.58
CA ARG A 536 29.42 9.55 13.86
C ARG A 536 30.07 9.98 15.17
N ASP A 537 30.84 9.07 15.75
CA ASP A 537 31.66 9.36 16.91
C ASP A 537 32.88 10.24 16.54
N LEU A 538 33.64 10.69 17.54
CA LEU A 538 34.84 11.52 17.30
C LEU A 538 35.94 10.80 16.51
N ASN A 539 35.90 9.46 16.41
CA ASN A 539 36.82 8.66 15.62
C ASN A 539 36.34 8.47 14.17
N GLY A 540 35.17 8.99 13.81
CA GLY A 540 34.59 8.89 12.48
C GLY A 540 33.78 7.61 12.24
N THR A 541 33.49 6.83 13.28
CA THR A 541 32.65 5.63 13.18
C THR A 541 31.18 6.03 13.17
N ASN A 542 30.45 5.62 12.14
CA ASN A 542 29.02 5.91 11.99
C ASN A 542 28.14 5.07 12.93
N LEU A 543 26.93 5.55 13.22
CA LEU A 543 25.86 4.70 13.74
C LEU A 543 25.59 3.55 12.74
N PRO A 544 25.48 2.29 13.19
CA PRO A 544 25.25 1.16 12.28
C PRO A 544 23.99 1.28 11.43
N GLN A 545 22.94 1.92 11.98
CA GLN A 545 21.68 2.14 11.30
C GLN A 545 21.00 3.43 11.80
N ALA A 546 20.10 3.93 10.97
CA ALA A 546 19.21 5.04 11.32
C ALA A 546 18.22 4.61 12.42
N LEU A 547 17.79 5.56 13.23
CA LEU A 547 16.78 5.33 14.27
C LEU A 547 15.63 6.32 14.10
N GLU A 548 14.41 5.86 14.35
CA GLU A 548 13.22 6.69 14.40
C GLU A 548 12.37 6.29 15.60
N TRP A 549 11.89 7.27 16.35
CA TRP A 549 10.85 7.06 17.35
C TRP A 549 9.89 8.24 17.41
N ARG A 550 8.76 8.04 18.08
CA ARG A 550 7.71 9.06 18.19
C ARG A 550 7.29 9.28 19.63
N PHE A 551 6.83 10.48 19.92
CA PHE A 551 6.19 10.81 21.20
C PHE A 551 5.04 11.78 20.96
N LYS A 552 4.12 11.89 21.92
CA LYS A 552 2.96 12.79 21.85
C LYS A 552 3.03 13.83 22.96
N THR A 553 2.98 15.11 22.57
CA THR A 553 2.86 16.20 23.54
C THR A 553 1.48 16.19 24.19
N ALA A 554 1.42 16.58 25.46
CA ALA A 554 0.19 16.81 26.20
C ALA A 554 -0.70 17.80 25.45
N VAL A 555 -2.01 17.76 25.72
CA VAL A 555 -2.93 18.82 25.24
C VAL A 555 -2.36 20.16 25.72
N ALA A 556 -2.05 21.05 24.77
CA ALA A 556 -1.42 22.32 25.08
C ALA A 556 -2.24 23.00 26.19
N PRO A 557 -1.66 23.31 27.36
CA PRO A 557 -2.23 24.38 28.14
C PRO A 557 -2.13 25.62 27.27
N GLU A 558 -3.25 26.26 26.92
CA GLU A 558 -3.18 27.64 26.46
C GLU A 558 -2.44 28.46 27.53
N ALA A 559 -1.25 28.92 27.14
CA ALA A 559 -0.34 29.89 27.76
C ALA A 559 0.04 29.62 29.23
N LEU A 560 1.18 28.93 29.44
CA LEU A 560 2.04 29.44 30.51
C LEU A 560 2.70 30.70 29.97
N ASP A 561 2.45 31.82 30.64
CA ASP A 561 3.14 33.07 30.36
C ASP A 561 4.57 32.97 30.87
N ILE A 562 5.52 33.42 30.06
CA ILE A 562 6.90 33.59 30.51
C ILE A 562 6.92 34.87 31.35
N LEU A 563 7.08 34.71 32.67
CA LEU A 563 7.18 35.81 33.61
C LEU A 563 8.58 36.43 33.61
N SER A 564 9.60 35.60 33.42
CA SER A 564 11.00 36.03 33.35
C SER A 564 11.80 35.11 32.44
N THR A 565 12.56 35.70 31.53
CA THR A 565 13.56 35.00 30.69
C THR A 565 14.96 35.11 31.26
N PHE A 566 15.13 35.74 32.43
CA PHE A 566 16.43 36.06 33.04
C PHE A 566 17.32 36.96 32.17
N ALA A 567 16.72 37.82 31.33
CA ALA A 567 17.43 38.82 30.53
C ALA A 567 18.15 39.87 31.41
N SER A 568 19.08 40.65 30.85
CA SER A 568 20.00 41.53 31.61
C SER A 568 19.36 42.54 32.59
N ALA A 569 18.09 42.89 32.41
CA ALA A 569 17.35 43.80 33.30
C ALA A 569 16.36 43.08 34.25
N ASP A 570 16.27 41.76 34.14
CA ASP A 570 15.27 40.90 34.77
C ASP A 570 15.97 39.89 35.68
N GLN A 571 16.06 40.24 36.97
CA GLN A 571 16.59 39.37 38.02
C GLN A 571 15.43 38.91 38.91
N PRO A 572 14.84 37.73 38.63
CA PRO A 572 13.70 37.24 39.40
C PRO A 572 14.10 36.72 40.78
N PHE A 573 15.39 36.49 41.03
CA PHE A 573 15.92 36.00 42.30
C PHE A 573 16.83 37.04 42.97
N SER A 574 16.72 37.15 44.30
CA SER A 574 17.60 38.00 45.12
C SER A 574 19.02 37.45 45.24
N ASP A 575 19.95 38.31 45.69
CA ASP A 575 21.31 37.86 46.06
C ASP A 575 21.21 36.82 47.19
N PRO A 576 21.78 35.62 47.03
CA PRO A 576 21.70 34.56 48.03
C PRO A 576 22.22 34.96 49.41
N LEU A 577 23.22 35.85 49.48
CA LEU A 577 23.82 36.30 50.74
C LEU A 577 22.96 37.35 51.47
N SER A 578 21.94 37.89 50.82
CA SER A 578 21.00 38.84 51.43
C SER A 578 19.88 38.16 52.24
N HIS A 579 19.60 36.88 51.98
CA HIS A 579 18.52 36.16 52.66
C HIS A 579 18.99 35.58 54.00
N ALA A 580 18.27 35.90 55.08
CA ALA A 580 18.65 35.53 56.45
C ALA A 580 18.73 34.01 56.75
N GLN A 581 18.17 33.16 55.87
CA GLN A 581 18.19 31.70 56.02
C GLN A 581 19.33 31.04 55.24
N THR A 582 20.06 31.80 54.41
CA THR A 582 21.29 31.30 53.77
C THR A 582 22.35 31.07 54.85
N ALA A 583 22.77 29.82 55.01
CA ALA A 583 23.68 29.41 56.06
C ALA A 583 24.57 28.23 55.63
N GLY A 584 25.70 28.02 56.31
CA GLY A 584 26.61 26.90 56.03
C GLY A 584 27.35 26.99 54.70
N VAL A 585 27.49 28.21 54.15
CA VAL A 585 28.13 28.48 52.84
C VAL A 585 29.49 29.19 52.98
N VAL A 586 30.29 29.15 51.92
CA VAL A 586 31.47 29.98 51.72
C VAL A 586 31.05 31.20 50.91
N ALA A 587 30.94 32.36 51.59
CA ALA A 587 30.35 33.58 51.03
C ALA A 587 31.02 34.02 49.72
N ASP A 588 32.34 34.12 49.69
CA ASP A 588 33.09 34.58 48.49
C ASP A 588 33.00 33.63 47.29
N SER A 589 32.44 32.43 47.46
CA SER A 589 32.27 31.43 46.40
C SER A 589 30.81 31.06 46.17
N THR A 590 29.87 31.77 46.81
CA THR A 590 28.43 31.57 46.66
C THR A 590 27.82 32.85 46.13
N SER A 591 27.24 32.80 44.93
CA SER A 591 26.70 33.98 44.26
C SER A 591 25.62 33.63 43.26
N PHE A 592 24.72 34.58 43.02
CA PHE A 592 23.77 34.55 41.91
C PHE A 592 24.06 35.69 40.95
N ALA A 593 24.20 35.38 39.66
CA ALA A 593 24.44 36.38 38.62
C ALA A 593 23.88 35.91 37.27
N LEU A 594 23.53 36.85 36.41
CA LEU A 594 23.16 36.54 35.03
C LEU A 594 24.40 36.15 34.22
N THR A 595 24.27 35.15 33.35
CA THR A 595 25.35 34.67 32.47
C THR A 595 24.81 34.38 31.07
N PRO A 596 25.55 34.69 30.00
CA PRO A 596 25.18 34.25 28.65
C PRO A 596 25.49 32.76 28.41
N GLU A 597 26.23 32.12 29.33
CA GLU A 597 26.60 30.71 29.22
C GLU A 597 25.38 29.80 29.29
N ALA A 598 25.28 28.89 28.32
CA ALA A 598 24.27 27.84 28.24
C ALA A 598 22.80 28.29 28.21
N ALA A 599 22.51 29.57 27.92
CA ALA A 599 21.15 30.08 27.82
C ALA A 599 20.32 29.32 26.75
N VAL A 600 19.11 28.92 27.12
CA VAL A 600 18.05 28.33 26.30
C VAL A 600 17.44 29.38 25.38
N SER A 601 17.25 30.60 25.88
CA SER A 601 16.77 31.78 25.16
C SER A 601 17.93 32.62 24.60
N ASP A 602 17.64 33.65 23.80
CA ASP A 602 18.64 34.52 23.16
C ASP A 602 19.27 35.59 24.09
N SER A 603 19.14 35.47 25.41
CA SER A 603 19.63 36.50 26.34
C SER A 603 20.64 35.99 27.38
N THR A 604 20.19 35.61 28.57
CA THR A 604 21.04 35.17 29.69
C THR A 604 20.28 34.20 30.59
N ALA A 605 21.00 33.31 31.27
CA ALA A 605 20.46 32.46 32.33
C ALA A 605 20.88 32.98 33.71
N GLY A 606 20.04 32.75 34.72
CA GLY A 606 20.37 33.00 36.11
C GLY A 606 21.30 31.92 36.66
N ARG A 607 22.56 32.26 36.92
CA ARG A 607 23.57 31.32 37.43
C ARG A 607 23.70 31.40 38.94
N LEU A 608 23.39 30.30 39.62
CA LEU A 608 23.73 30.10 41.03
C LEU A 608 25.01 29.28 41.15
N ARG A 609 26.06 29.89 41.67
CA ARG A 609 27.23 29.18 42.20
C ARG A 609 27.05 28.99 43.69
N TYR A 610 27.31 27.79 44.19
CA TYR A 610 27.23 27.50 45.61
C TYR A 610 28.42 26.70 46.09
N VAL A 611 28.88 27.01 47.31
CA VAL A 611 29.88 26.23 48.04
C VAL A 611 29.46 26.12 49.51
N PHE A 612 29.16 24.91 49.95
CA PHE A 612 28.87 24.54 51.34
C PHE A 612 30.14 24.20 52.11
N ARG A 613 30.15 24.45 53.42
CA ARG A 613 31.25 24.05 54.31
C ARG A 613 31.09 22.58 54.70
N GLU A 614 32.20 21.85 54.75
CA GLU A 614 32.27 20.39 54.96
C GLU A 614 31.51 19.86 56.18
N SER A 615 31.38 20.66 57.25
CA SER A 615 30.81 20.25 58.53
C SER A 615 29.46 20.92 58.87
N SER A 616 28.79 21.55 57.90
CA SER A 616 27.53 22.25 58.12
C SER A 616 26.41 21.75 57.21
N VAL A 617 25.19 21.67 57.75
CA VAL A 617 23.98 21.64 56.93
C VAL A 617 23.89 23.01 56.26
N GLY A 618 24.23 23.05 54.98
CA GLY A 618 24.26 24.27 54.19
C GLY A 618 23.01 24.40 53.33
N ALA A 619 22.50 25.62 53.23
CA ALA A 619 21.42 25.96 52.32
C ALA A 619 21.62 27.36 51.77
N VAL A 620 21.42 27.51 50.47
CA VAL A 620 21.41 28.80 49.78
C VAL A 620 19.96 29.13 49.47
N PHE A 621 19.45 30.26 49.97
CA PHE A 621 18.11 30.75 49.70
C PHE A 621 18.17 31.98 48.78
N MET A 622 17.23 32.08 47.86
CA MET A 622 17.02 33.27 47.03
C MET A 622 15.52 33.59 47.00
N ASP A 623 15.16 34.81 47.35
CA ASP A 623 13.78 35.29 47.32
C ASP A 623 13.35 35.56 45.88
N LEU A 624 12.08 35.30 45.58
CA LEU A 624 11.48 35.81 44.35
C LEU A 624 11.26 37.32 44.53
N THR A 625 11.81 38.13 43.61
CA THR A 625 11.64 39.59 43.64
C THR A 625 10.17 40.01 43.43
N SER A 626 9.37 39.13 42.81
CA SER A 626 7.92 39.22 42.73
C SER A 626 7.30 37.86 43.10
N PRO A 627 6.83 37.68 44.35
CA PRO A 627 6.22 36.43 44.80
C PRO A 627 5.04 35.99 43.92
N LEU A 628 4.98 34.71 43.59
CA LEU A 628 4.02 34.17 42.61
C LEU A 628 2.84 33.49 43.31
N ARG A 629 1.62 33.99 43.10
CA ARG A 629 0.40 33.36 43.63
C ARG A 629 -0.06 32.23 42.71
N LEU A 630 -0.25 31.04 43.27
CA LEU A 630 -0.72 29.83 42.60
C LEU A 630 -2.08 29.40 43.15
N ASN A 631 -3.14 29.58 42.38
CA ASN A 631 -4.49 29.09 42.72
C ASN A 631 -4.65 27.60 42.37
N ASN A 632 -5.82 27.03 42.72
CA ASN A 632 -6.13 25.66 42.32
C ASN A 632 -6.15 25.52 40.79
N ASN A 633 -5.62 24.42 40.26
CA ASN A 633 -5.41 24.20 38.84
C ASN A 633 -4.54 25.28 38.18
N GLU A 634 -3.52 25.79 38.85
CA GLU A 634 -2.42 26.55 38.24
C GLU A 634 -1.14 25.73 38.16
N VAL A 635 -0.27 26.14 37.26
CA VAL A 635 1.03 25.56 36.99
C VAL A 635 2.10 26.66 37.09
N ALA A 636 3.17 26.38 37.82
CA ALA A 636 4.42 27.12 37.73
C ALA A 636 5.53 26.19 37.21
N ALA A 637 6.39 26.70 36.35
CA ALA A 637 7.53 25.96 35.83
C ALA A 637 8.78 26.85 35.77
N LEU A 638 9.94 26.21 35.87
CA LEU A 638 11.25 26.84 35.78
C LEU A 638 12.18 25.90 35.03
N PHE A 639 12.90 26.38 34.02
CA PHE A 639 13.99 25.60 33.45
C PHE A 639 15.19 25.63 34.38
N VAL A 640 15.73 24.44 34.63
CA VAL A 640 16.88 24.25 35.52
C VAL A 640 17.93 23.45 34.79
N PHE A 641 19.11 24.04 34.60
CA PHE A 641 20.32 23.31 34.24
C PHE A 641 20.87 22.64 35.49
N GLY A 642 20.69 21.33 35.59
CA GLY A 642 21.18 20.53 36.70
C GLY A 642 22.68 20.26 36.58
N ASP A 643 23.34 20.09 37.71
CA ASP A 643 24.77 19.79 37.84
C ASP A 643 25.06 18.34 38.27
N GLY A 644 24.01 17.51 38.37
CA GLY A 644 24.10 16.13 38.87
C GLY A 644 24.65 16.04 40.29
N SER A 645 24.45 17.08 41.10
CA SER A 645 24.98 17.16 42.46
C SER A 645 24.27 16.28 43.48
N GLU A 646 23.08 15.77 43.15
CA GLU A 646 22.15 15.12 44.09
C GLU A 646 21.77 16.00 45.29
N ASN A 647 22.02 17.30 45.22
CA ASN A 647 21.55 18.29 46.19
C ASN A 647 20.05 18.55 46.00
N ILE A 648 19.38 19.09 47.02
CA ILE A 648 17.93 19.27 46.99
C ILE A 648 17.58 20.71 46.61
N LEU A 649 16.87 20.87 45.50
CA LEU A 649 16.18 22.10 45.09
C LEU A 649 14.80 22.13 45.73
N ARG A 650 14.46 23.21 46.44
CA ARG A 650 13.14 23.40 47.07
C ARG A 650 12.51 24.71 46.63
N TRP A 651 11.22 24.67 46.31
CA TRP A 651 10.39 25.87 46.19
C TRP A 651 9.62 26.05 47.50
N HIS A 652 9.70 27.24 48.09
CA HIS A 652 9.05 27.58 49.37
C HIS A 652 7.71 28.25 49.10
N LEU A 653 6.63 27.57 49.46
CA LEU A 653 5.26 27.92 49.09
C LEU A 653 4.43 28.17 50.35
N ARG A 654 3.97 29.40 50.57
CA ARG A 654 3.06 29.73 51.67
C ARG A 654 1.63 29.34 51.33
N GLY A 655 1.02 28.46 52.11
CA GLY A 655 -0.38 28.08 52.00
C GLY A 655 -1.36 29.11 52.54
N ASN A 656 -2.64 28.89 52.23
CA ASN A 656 -3.74 29.72 52.71
C ASN A 656 -3.93 29.69 54.24
N ASP A 657 -3.36 28.69 54.90
CA ASP A 657 -3.28 28.47 56.34
C ASP A 657 -2.09 29.18 56.99
N GLY A 658 -1.23 29.82 56.18
CA GLY A 658 -0.01 30.51 56.60
C GLY A 658 1.22 29.62 56.77
N VAL A 659 1.10 28.31 56.56
CA VAL A 659 2.18 27.32 56.67
C VAL A 659 3.07 27.35 55.41
N ILE A 660 4.36 27.08 55.56
CA ILE A 660 5.29 26.92 54.43
C ILE A 660 5.37 25.44 54.04
N TYR A 661 5.04 25.17 52.79
CA TYR A 661 5.15 23.88 52.13
C TYR A 661 6.31 23.89 51.14
N HIS A 662 6.91 22.74 50.89
CA HIS A 662 8.05 22.60 49.98
C HIS A 662 7.70 21.75 48.76
N PHE A 663 7.97 22.25 47.56
CA PHE A 663 8.07 21.40 46.39
C PHE A 663 9.53 21.05 46.17
N GLU A 664 9.89 19.78 46.34
CA GLU A 664 11.29 19.33 46.36
C GLU A 664 11.65 18.54 45.10
N LYS A 665 12.87 18.77 44.59
CA LYS A 665 13.50 17.98 43.54
C LYS A 665 14.96 17.72 43.88
N THR A 666 15.38 16.47 43.76
CA THR A 666 16.79 16.07 43.81
C THR A 666 17.47 16.43 42.49
N LEU A 667 18.58 17.17 42.52
CA LEU A 667 19.37 17.53 41.34
C LEU A 667 20.22 16.34 40.85
N ASP A 668 19.54 15.26 40.45
CA ASP A 668 20.14 14.01 39.97
C ASP A 668 20.35 13.95 38.46
N TRP A 669 20.19 15.08 37.77
CA TRP A 669 20.38 15.22 36.32
C TRP A 669 21.44 16.26 35.97
N THR A 670 22.06 16.10 34.80
CA THR A 670 22.89 17.15 34.18
C THR A 670 22.18 17.78 32.98
N GLY A 671 22.38 19.08 32.75
CA GLY A 671 21.76 19.77 31.61
C GLY A 671 20.36 20.31 31.88
N TRP A 672 19.73 20.88 30.85
CA TRP A 672 18.43 21.54 30.95
C TRP A 672 17.28 20.56 31.19
N ARG A 673 16.41 20.88 32.15
CA ARG A 673 15.14 20.19 32.42
C ARG A 673 14.09 21.20 32.88
N SER A 674 12.84 21.02 32.47
CA SER A 674 11.73 21.78 33.05
C SER A 674 11.36 21.20 34.42
N VAL A 675 11.47 21.99 35.48
CA VAL A 675 10.96 21.68 36.81
C VAL A 675 9.63 22.37 36.97
N ARG A 676 8.56 21.60 37.19
CA ARG A 676 7.18 22.09 37.16
C ARG A 676 6.40 21.62 38.38
N LEU A 677 5.62 22.53 38.93
CA LEU A 677 4.60 22.28 39.95
C LEU A 677 3.21 22.46 39.34
N GLU A 678 2.42 21.40 39.29
CA GLU A 678 1.00 21.40 38.98
C GLU A 678 0.18 21.32 40.27
N THR A 679 -0.42 22.42 40.70
CA THR A 679 -1.20 22.46 41.96
C THR A 679 -2.33 21.41 42.02
N ALA A 680 -2.89 21.02 40.87
CA ALA A 680 -3.95 20.03 40.79
C ALA A 680 -3.48 18.58 41.03
N ARG A 681 -2.21 18.27 40.76
CA ARG A 681 -1.68 16.90 40.64
C ARG A 681 -0.56 16.61 41.63
N ASP A 682 0.28 17.59 41.91
CA ASP A 682 1.50 17.38 42.69
C ASP A 682 1.25 17.46 44.20
N SER A 683 2.15 16.82 44.94
CA SER A 683 2.21 16.88 46.40
C SER A 683 3.37 17.77 46.84
N LEU A 684 3.20 18.40 48.00
CA LEU A 684 4.17 19.24 48.68
C LEU A 684 4.57 18.58 50.00
N VAL A 685 5.72 18.95 50.53
CA VAL A 685 6.26 18.46 51.80
C VAL A 685 6.03 19.49 52.91
N GLU A 686 5.49 19.05 54.04
CA GLU A 686 5.44 19.78 55.31
C GLU A 686 6.12 18.94 56.40
N GLY A 687 7.36 19.29 56.76
CA GLY A 687 8.16 18.48 57.67
C GLY A 687 8.45 17.08 57.12
N SER A 688 7.70 16.07 57.59
CA SER A 688 7.80 14.66 57.14
C SER A 688 6.53 14.16 56.44
N ARG A 689 5.58 15.05 56.17
CA ARG A 689 4.27 14.71 55.61
C ARG A 689 4.17 15.20 54.17
N ASP A 690 3.55 14.39 53.32
CA ASP A 690 3.13 14.80 51.98
C ASP A 690 1.70 15.34 52.03
N VAL A 691 1.50 16.51 51.42
CA VAL A 691 0.22 17.22 51.36
C VAL A 691 -0.08 17.52 49.90
N ALA A 692 -1.25 17.11 49.40
CA ALA A 692 -1.66 17.42 48.03
C ALA A 692 -1.78 18.95 47.86
N ALA A 693 -1.08 19.53 46.88
CA ALA A 693 -0.99 20.98 46.70
C ALA A 693 -2.39 21.64 46.62
N LYS A 694 -3.32 21.03 45.88
CA LYS A 694 -4.72 21.50 45.74
C LYS A 694 -5.44 21.79 47.06
N ASN A 695 -5.11 21.07 48.14
CA ASN A 695 -5.79 21.19 49.43
C ASN A 695 -5.36 22.44 50.22
N VAL A 696 -4.22 23.03 49.87
CA VAL A 696 -3.60 24.16 50.59
C VAL A 696 -3.47 25.40 49.69
N THR A 697 -4.10 25.36 48.50
CA THR A 697 -4.21 26.52 47.61
C THR A 697 -5.19 27.58 48.14
N PRO A 698 -5.01 28.88 47.81
CA PRO A 698 -3.92 29.44 47.02
C PRO A 698 -2.58 29.36 47.74
N LEU A 699 -1.54 29.01 46.99
CA LEU A 699 -0.14 29.05 47.44
C LEU A 699 0.50 30.37 47.02
N VAL A 700 1.49 30.86 47.75
CA VAL A 700 2.37 31.95 47.31
C VAL A 700 3.79 31.41 47.28
N TRP A 701 4.42 31.36 46.11
CA TRP A 701 5.82 31.03 45.97
C TRP A 701 6.67 32.24 46.33
N GLU A 702 7.38 32.15 47.46
CA GLU A 702 8.13 33.27 48.06
C GLU A 702 9.62 33.18 47.78
N SER A 703 10.21 31.98 47.84
CA SER A 703 11.64 31.79 47.65
C SER A 703 11.98 30.41 47.09
N ILE A 704 13.21 30.25 46.63
CA ILE A 704 13.80 28.96 46.22
C ILE A 704 15.07 28.71 47.04
N SER A 705 15.39 27.45 47.29
CA SER A 705 16.67 27.10 47.93
C SER A 705 17.33 25.88 47.34
N VAL A 706 18.66 25.85 47.38
CA VAL A 706 19.48 24.65 47.18
C VAL A 706 20.11 24.27 48.51
N SER A 707 19.93 23.03 48.94
CA SER A 707 20.51 22.52 50.18
C SER A 707 21.47 21.36 49.97
N ASN A 708 22.51 21.34 50.78
CA ASN A 708 23.55 20.33 50.76
C ASN A 708 22.98 18.95 51.11
N SER A 709 23.17 18.00 50.22
CA SER A 709 22.84 16.58 50.45
C SER A 709 24.03 15.68 50.15
N LYS A 710 24.72 15.92 49.02
CA LYS A 710 25.78 15.03 48.51
C LYS A 710 27.03 15.77 48.08
N ARG A 711 26.90 16.85 47.30
CA ARG A 711 28.05 17.65 46.84
C ARG A 711 28.13 18.99 47.54
N LEU A 712 29.35 19.33 47.96
CA LEU A 712 29.62 20.60 48.64
C LEU A 712 29.71 21.80 47.70
N ARG A 713 29.88 21.60 46.40
CA ARG A 713 29.98 22.70 45.44
C ARG A 713 29.33 22.33 44.13
N GLY A 714 28.81 23.33 43.44
CA GLY A 714 28.22 23.16 42.13
C GLY A 714 27.77 24.48 41.54
N GLU A 715 27.17 24.37 40.36
CA GLU A 715 26.67 25.49 39.58
C GLU A 715 25.40 25.04 38.88
N ILE A 716 24.28 25.71 39.15
CA ILE A 716 23.02 25.48 38.46
C ILE A 716 22.59 26.74 37.75
N LEU A 717 21.91 26.57 36.62
CA LEU A 717 21.34 27.67 35.85
C LEU A 717 19.82 27.62 35.89
N PHE A 718 19.21 28.80 35.89
CA PHE A 718 17.78 28.99 35.87
C PHE A 718 17.39 29.82 34.66
N GLU A 719 16.30 29.43 34.00
CA GLU A 719 15.76 30.17 32.87
C GLU A 719 14.25 29.97 32.76
N ASP A 720 13.58 30.84 32.00
CA ASP A 720 12.15 30.78 31.68
C ASP A 720 11.29 30.42 32.90
N LEU A 721 11.09 31.38 33.81
CA LEU A 721 10.08 31.27 34.86
C LEU A 721 8.70 31.41 34.23
N LEU A 722 7.88 30.36 34.31
CA LEU A 722 6.57 30.29 33.67
C LEU A 722 5.42 30.16 34.68
N HIS A 723 4.27 30.77 34.39
CA HIS A 723 3.03 30.63 35.18
C HIS A 723 1.79 30.60 34.28
N GLY A 724 0.79 29.80 34.63
CA GLY A 724 -0.52 29.85 33.98
C GLY A 724 -1.46 28.74 34.43
N HIS A 725 -2.50 28.50 33.64
CA HIS A 725 -3.49 27.45 33.90
C HIS A 725 -3.40 26.32 32.88
N PRO A 726 -3.55 25.05 33.26
CA PRO A 726 -3.84 23.99 32.32
C PRO A 726 -5.28 24.13 31.83
N ARG A 727 -5.49 24.83 30.71
CA ARG A 727 -6.80 24.86 30.06
C ARG A 727 -7.03 23.56 29.30
N SER A 728 -8.02 22.78 29.71
CA SER A 728 -8.72 21.84 28.83
C SER A 728 -9.62 22.67 27.92
N VAL A 729 -9.08 23.23 26.84
CA VAL A 729 -9.94 23.51 25.70
C VAL A 729 -10.11 22.17 25.01
N ALA A 730 -11.35 21.74 24.81
CA ALA A 730 -11.63 20.90 23.67
C ALA A 730 -11.22 21.75 22.47
N VAL A 731 -9.95 21.65 22.09
CA VAL A 731 -9.57 21.92 20.73
C VAL A 731 -10.42 20.90 20.00
N THR A 732 -11.60 21.34 19.52
CA THR A 732 -12.09 20.88 18.24
C THR A 732 -10.88 21.05 17.36
N GLU A 733 -10.15 19.95 17.22
CA GLU A 733 -9.36 19.76 16.04
C GLU A 733 -10.29 20.25 14.91
N PRO A 734 -9.88 21.18 14.03
CA PRO A 734 -10.17 20.83 12.65
C PRO A 734 -9.56 19.43 12.57
N PRO A 735 -10.39 18.38 12.39
CA PRO A 735 -9.96 17.01 12.62
C PRO A 735 -8.60 16.82 11.98
N LEU A 736 -7.82 15.86 12.46
CA LEU A 736 -6.91 15.12 11.57
C LEU A 736 -7.71 14.76 10.30
N GLN A 737 -7.76 15.69 9.36
CA GLN A 737 -7.76 15.38 7.98
C GLN A 737 -6.33 14.84 7.79
N THR A 738 -6.10 13.57 8.10
CA THR A 738 -6.02 12.59 7.01
C THR A 738 -7.11 13.01 6.05
N PRO A 739 -6.83 13.81 5.00
CA PRO A 739 -7.88 14.22 4.10
C PRO A 739 -8.73 12.99 3.82
N MET A 740 -9.97 12.95 4.28
CA MET A 740 -10.86 11.80 4.07
C MET A 740 -11.17 11.62 2.57
N GLN A 741 -10.59 12.49 1.76
CA GLN A 741 -10.77 12.67 0.35
C GLN A 741 -9.38 12.90 -0.26
N PHE A 742 -9.21 12.45 -1.49
CA PHE A 742 -8.03 12.76 -2.27
C PHE A 742 -7.78 14.27 -2.26
N THR A 743 -6.53 14.71 -2.20
CA THR A 743 -6.18 16.14 -2.19
C THR A 743 -4.95 16.40 -3.05
N LEU A 744 -5.01 17.46 -3.87
CA LEU A 744 -3.86 18.05 -4.54
C LEU A 744 -3.58 19.41 -3.88
N ALA A 745 -2.45 19.55 -3.20
CA ALA A 745 -2.07 20.77 -2.51
C ALA A 745 -1.42 21.78 -3.46
N GLN A 746 -1.35 23.04 -3.03
CA GLN A 746 -0.64 24.06 -3.77
C GLN A 746 0.86 23.73 -3.80
N ASN A 747 1.50 23.90 -4.96
CA ASN A 747 2.94 23.68 -5.07
C ASN A 747 3.72 24.71 -4.23
N PHE A 748 4.88 24.31 -3.71
CA PHE A 748 5.78 25.21 -2.99
C PHE A 748 7.25 24.99 -3.41
N PRO A 749 8.00 26.07 -3.72
CA PRO A 749 7.55 27.46 -3.77
C PRO A 749 6.56 27.72 -4.92
N ASN A 750 5.75 28.79 -4.85
CA ASN A 750 4.93 29.30 -5.96
C ASN A 750 4.80 30.83 -5.84
N PRO A 751 5.41 31.65 -6.73
CA PRO A 751 6.15 31.25 -7.93
C PRO A 751 7.40 30.41 -7.64
N PHE A 752 7.86 29.61 -8.61
CA PHE A 752 9.03 28.74 -8.47
C PHE A 752 10.06 28.96 -9.58
N ASN A 753 11.33 28.64 -9.29
CA ASN A 753 12.45 28.75 -10.23
C ASN A 753 13.53 27.67 -9.98
N PRO A 754 13.78 26.74 -10.92
CA PRO A 754 12.82 26.11 -11.82
C PRO A 754 12.18 24.87 -11.19
N VAL A 755 12.45 24.56 -9.92
CA VAL A 755 11.96 23.36 -9.22
C VAL A 755 10.89 23.73 -8.20
N THR A 756 9.82 22.95 -8.16
CA THR A 756 8.76 23.05 -7.15
C THR A 756 8.29 21.67 -6.72
N GLU A 757 7.84 21.55 -5.47
CA GLU A 757 7.17 20.35 -4.97
C GLU A 757 5.66 20.52 -5.03
N ILE A 758 4.96 19.47 -5.46
CA ILE A 758 3.52 19.38 -5.49
C ILE A 758 3.10 18.28 -4.50
N PRO A 759 2.65 18.64 -3.28
CA PRO A 759 2.14 17.67 -2.33
C PRO A 759 0.75 17.16 -2.74
N TYR A 760 0.47 15.88 -2.51
CA TYR A 760 -0.85 15.29 -2.69
C TYR A 760 -1.12 14.22 -1.63
N PHE A 761 -2.40 13.96 -1.35
CA PHE A 761 -2.82 13.05 -0.29
C PHE A 761 -3.78 11.97 -0.78
N MET A 762 -3.58 10.76 -0.24
CA MET A 762 -4.36 9.56 -0.53
C MET A 762 -5.12 9.08 0.74
N PRO A 763 -6.45 9.21 0.83
CA PRO A 763 -7.25 8.66 1.94
C PRO A 763 -7.28 7.13 1.98
N SER A 764 -7.21 6.52 0.80
CA SER A 764 -7.24 5.08 0.57
C SER A 764 -6.33 4.75 -0.60
N ALA A 765 -5.95 3.48 -0.75
CA ALA A 765 -5.16 3.06 -1.89
C ALA A 765 -5.96 3.22 -3.19
N ALA A 766 -5.40 3.90 -4.19
CA ALA A 766 -6.02 4.04 -5.51
C ALA A 766 -4.97 4.29 -6.61
N ALA A 767 -5.37 4.11 -7.86
CA ALA A 767 -4.60 4.56 -9.01
C ALA A 767 -4.65 6.10 -9.14
N VAL A 768 -3.49 6.72 -9.33
CA VAL A 768 -3.32 8.18 -9.42
C VAL A 768 -2.62 8.55 -10.71
N GLU A 769 -3.14 9.57 -11.40
CA GLU A 769 -2.44 10.28 -12.48
C GLU A 769 -2.22 11.74 -12.05
N ILE A 770 -0.98 12.24 -12.07
CA ILE A 770 -0.68 13.67 -11.87
C ILE A 770 0.11 14.18 -13.07
N ALA A 771 -0.45 15.16 -13.78
CA ALA A 771 0.16 15.74 -14.97
C ALA A 771 0.11 17.27 -14.97
N VAL A 772 1.10 17.90 -15.61
CA VAL A 772 1.18 19.35 -15.83
C VAL A 772 0.64 19.68 -17.22
N TYR A 773 -0.11 20.77 -17.32
CA TYR A 773 -0.75 21.28 -18.52
C TYR A 773 -0.40 22.75 -18.74
N ASP A 774 -0.37 23.18 -19.99
CA ASP A 774 -0.25 24.59 -20.38
C ASP A 774 -1.62 25.30 -20.34
N PRO A 775 -1.67 26.64 -20.55
CA PRO A 775 -2.94 27.37 -20.60
C PRO A 775 -3.90 26.98 -21.73
N LEU A 776 -3.44 26.23 -22.74
CA LEU A 776 -4.26 25.71 -23.84
C LEU A 776 -4.83 24.32 -23.52
N GLY A 777 -4.52 23.76 -22.34
CA GLY A 777 -4.95 22.43 -21.91
C GLY A 777 -4.13 21.29 -22.51
N GLN A 778 -2.97 21.58 -23.12
CA GLN A 778 -2.07 20.56 -23.65
C GLN A 778 -1.21 19.99 -22.51
N ARG A 779 -1.07 18.65 -22.46
CA ARG A 779 -0.27 17.97 -21.42
C ARG A 779 1.22 18.23 -21.67
N VAL A 780 1.84 18.96 -20.76
CA VAL A 780 3.27 19.32 -20.77
C VAL A 780 4.13 18.17 -20.28
N ARG A 781 3.76 17.53 -19.16
CA ARG A 781 4.51 16.40 -18.57
C ARG A 781 3.62 15.57 -17.64
N LEU A 782 3.72 14.25 -17.72
CA LEU A 782 3.17 13.34 -16.72
C LEU A 782 4.19 13.18 -15.59
N LEU A 783 3.76 13.39 -14.34
CA LEU A 783 4.62 13.36 -13.15
C LEU A 783 4.44 12.09 -12.31
N VAL A 784 3.22 11.57 -12.21
CA VAL A 784 2.87 10.36 -11.45
C VAL A 784 1.84 9.55 -12.24
N GLU A 785 2.03 8.23 -12.29
CA GLU A 785 1.05 7.27 -12.80
C GLU A 785 1.08 5.98 -11.95
N GLY A 786 -0.09 5.40 -11.68
CA GLY A 786 -0.24 4.08 -11.06
C GLY A 786 -0.73 4.09 -9.60
N TRP A 787 -0.71 2.91 -8.97
CA TRP A 787 -1.24 2.71 -7.61
C TRP A 787 -0.40 3.40 -6.54
N ARG A 788 -1.06 4.05 -5.58
CA ARG A 788 -0.44 4.65 -4.39
C ARG A 788 -1.15 4.22 -3.11
N PRO A 789 -0.42 3.89 -2.03
CA PRO A 789 -1.02 3.56 -0.74
C PRO A 789 -1.59 4.81 -0.04
N PRO A 790 -2.42 4.65 1.01
CA PRO A 790 -2.90 5.76 1.82
C PRO A 790 -1.72 6.54 2.44
N GLY A 791 -1.81 7.87 2.49
CA GLY A 791 -0.78 8.73 3.07
C GLY A 791 -0.51 10.02 2.28
N GLU A 792 0.41 10.83 2.80
CA GLU A 792 0.94 12.02 2.12
C GLU A 792 2.04 11.62 1.14
N HIS A 793 1.97 12.16 -0.07
CA HIS A 793 2.93 11.94 -1.15
C HIS A 793 3.38 13.28 -1.74
N ARG A 794 4.53 13.29 -2.41
CA ARG A 794 5.07 14.48 -3.08
C ARG A 794 5.58 14.12 -4.47
N VAL A 795 5.39 15.03 -5.42
CA VAL A 795 6.05 14.95 -6.72
C VAL A 795 6.69 16.27 -7.09
N GLN A 796 7.87 16.22 -7.70
CA GLN A 796 8.62 17.40 -8.14
C GLN A 796 8.38 17.70 -9.61
N TRP A 797 8.32 18.99 -9.95
CA TRP A 797 8.40 19.45 -11.34
C TRP A 797 9.53 20.49 -11.47
N ASP A 798 10.34 20.33 -12.51
CA ASP A 798 11.58 21.05 -12.80
C ASP A 798 11.43 22.07 -13.96
N GLY A 799 10.19 22.37 -14.36
CA GLY A 799 9.91 23.27 -15.48
C GLY A 799 10.34 22.70 -16.84
N ARG A 800 10.34 21.37 -17.02
CA ARG A 800 10.57 20.69 -18.30
C ARG A 800 9.33 19.93 -18.80
N ASN A 801 9.22 19.77 -20.11
CA ASN A 801 8.19 18.95 -20.76
C ASN A 801 8.62 17.46 -20.84
N THR A 802 7.76 16.61 -21.40
CA THR A 802 8.02 15.16 -21.60
C THR A 802 9.29 14.85 -22.41
N TYR A 803 9.74 15.77 -23.28
CA TYR A 803 10.96 15.61 -24.09
C TYR A 803 12.22 16.14 -23.38
N GLY A 804 12.12 16.52 -22.09
CA GLY A 804 13.22 17.04 -21.29
C GLY A 804 13.59 18.50 -21.61
N ALA A 805 12.84 19.17 -22.48
CA ALA A 805 13.06 20.56 -22.85
C ALA A 805 12.41 21.51 -21.82
N SER A 806 13.14 22.58 -21.48
CA SER A 806 12.67 23.67 -20.63
C SER A 806 11.44 24.36 -21.22
N VAL A 807 10.40 24.56 -20.42
CA VAL A 807 9.22 25.35 -20.81
C VAL A 807 9.39 26.83 -20.43
N ALA A 808 8.63 27.72 -21.06
CA ALA A 808 8.72 29.17 -20.87
C ALA A 808 8.25 29.62 -19.46
N SER A 809 8.74 30.77 -18.97
CA SER A 809 8.16 31.42 -17.79
C SER A 809 6.68 31.71 -18.03
N GLY A 810 5.82 31.39 -17.08
CA GLY A 810 4.38 31.51 -17.28
C GLY A 810 3.53 30.67 -16.33
N VAL A 811 2.23 30.69 -16.61
CA VAL A 811 1.23 29.95 -15.85
C VAL A 811 1.11 28.53 -16.41
N TYR A 812 1.12 27.56 -15.51
CA TYR A 812 0.85 26.16 -15.80
C TYR A 812 -0.20 25.62 -14.84
N PHE A 813 -0.75 24.46 -15.13
CA PHE A 813 -1.74 23.80 -14.28
C PHE A 813 -1.31 22.37 -14.00
N VAL A 814 -1.21 21.99 -12.72
CA VAL A 814 -1.10 20.56 -12.36
C VAL A 814 -2.50 20.01 -12.10
N LYS A 815 -2.81 18.86 -12.69
CA LYS A 815 -4.06 18.12 -12.51
C LYS A 815 -3.74 16.76 -11.88
N MET A 816 -4.55 16.37 -10.90
CA MET A 816 -4.57 15.04 -10.30
C MET A 816 -5.89 14.35 -10.63
N ILE A 817 -5.83 13.07 -11.00
CA ILE A 817 -6.97 12.17 -11.15
C ILE A 817 -6.71 10.96 -10.24
N ALA A 818 -7.66 10.64 -9.36
CA ALA A 818 -7.59 9.47 -8.47
C ALA A 818 -8.98 8.86 -8.26
N GLY A 819 -9.29 7.78 -8.97
CA GLY A 819 -10.67 7.29 -9.10
C GLY A 819 -11.59 8.37 -9.69
N ASP A 820 -12.67 8.72 -8.98
CA ASP A 820 -13.60 9.78 -9.37
C ASP A 820 -13.14 11.20 -8.97
N PHE A 821 -12.04 11.32 -8.22
CA PHE A 821 -11.53 12.62 -7.79
C PHE A 821 -10.69 13.30 -8.87
N ILE A 822 -11.00 14.57 -9.16
CA ILE A 822 -10.21 15.44 -10.04
C ILE A 822 -9.92 16.76 -9.33
N ALA A 823 -8.64 17.15 -9.26
CA ALA A 823 -8.23 18.46 -8.75
C ALA A 823 -7.19 19.12 -9.66
N VAL A 824 -7.27 20.46 -9.75
CA VAL A 824 -6.33 21.28 -10.53
C VAL A 824 -5.73 22.39 -9.65
N ARG A 825 -4.43 22.65 -9.77
CA ARG A 825 -3.73 23.78 -9.13
C ARG A 825 -2.92 24.57 -10.14
N LYS A 826 -2.91 25.89 -9.96
CA LYS A 826 -2.15 26.83 -10.78
C LYS A 826 -0.70 26.89 -10.29
N LEU A 827 0.25 26.71 -11.20
CA LEU A 827 1.69 26.83 -11.01
C LEU A 827 2.16 28.12 -11.70
N LEU A 828 3.07 28.88 -11.10
CA LEU A 828 3.70 30.05 -11.72
C LEU A 828 5.21 29.83 -11.80
N LEU A 829 5.71 29.51 -13.00
CA LEU A 829 7.13 29.36 -13.27
C LEU A 829 7.75 30.73 -13.55
N MET A 830 8.79 31.10 -12.81
CA MET A 830 9.63 32.24 -13.11
C MET A 830 11.05 31.75 -13.38
N ARG A 831 11.57 32.01 -14.56
CA ARG A 831 12.99 31.88 -14.89
C ARG A 831 13.63 33.24 -15.09
#